data_AF-A0A328SDJ2-F1
#
_entry.id   AF-A0A328SDJ2-F1
#
_cell.length_a   1.000
_cell.length_b   1.000
_cell.length_c   1.000
_cell.angle_alpha   90.00
_cell.angle_beta   90.00
_cell.angle_gamma   90.00
#
_symmetry.space_group_name_H-M   'P 1'
#
loop_
_entity.id
_entity.type
_entity.pdbx_description
1 polymer ?
#
loop_
_entity_poly.entity_id
_entity_poly.type
_entity_poly.pdbx_seq_one_letter_code
_entity_poly.pdbx_strand_id
1 'polypeptide(L)'
;MKIKYIAICLILLCCLMGAASAAEDVSADAVDTVDDAVTVDAVSEDTSDSAIIEETQVSYDTTTEGINEEIQTDEISEESEIVDSEPTRATDVNASNWKTLRNYCQNNTTNYNIHLTKVIKCGSNGIVFANNATIIGAPTKYITGNFSKIPFLSTGSLNISFINVTFKDMSAEVLIKLATTGTNNFINCSFNNITTTIYKSSVIWNENGTMYINGCNFTNCENGFGAITNYADLTDGYVQMNVENSRFEDNFARREPGAINNCGDMNITNCTFVHNIATWWAGAVHTHTGAYTRIVGSNFTDNMAGGVNGSGWNGGALFSYSKLEVINSTFTDNKCNVSTGGGAIFGYSMGSSIYNITVDSCNFTGNRNNYSTNITKGKGGAIGVQNLGNLTVINSIFINNSAENGSAIAAICENVSYCNNCTNCSCPNCPNCSNCSHNVSTGDPDCNITNNIYINHTGTENTVTISGNNYDFDYNNLSSNNIQTIIYNGTGNDYPNPSPSPSPRLHHSLGSSILGDWEDHEIIYVDINSENDAEDDDVDGSDWENAYGGDSLPIALENILDGGIIYVAEGTYRSFGAGTSRNHTVIGMSRENTIFEGEFWAYDGGAYSNYASSTFINVTFKNSPLLIINEKNFINCTFIDKSVVLNYMIWRAVNGAPENYNFEHSFVTTFTNCEFRDSNFEGSLLEAYIYTQVNFINCTFSNITANSIVNNSFGFTLQDSINFYDCTFDNVNVKGIVDIPAGTTPVERYRIEGGTGVENFGPITEDGHDFVNTTQSRTETVLVADIDGDGNLLINLTDVSGNAMAEEEVLITVNGDEAVPYALGADGTLSIALTDLTDVTGKLDIAVAFEENDEYKGSSAAVNAVLEINNVTVEVPVEVPVYVPVNQTATSITASDLTATAKVAKTLSVTLKDANGKILANKAIKVTVNGKTSTVTTDKNGVAKVTVNYAKAGTYYYTLSFLGDNDYKASMKAV
;
A
#
# COMPACT_ATOMS: atom_id res chain seq x y z
N MET A 1 15.62 -6.93 -66.68
CA MET A 1 16.28 -8.24 -66.55
C MET A 1 17.67 -8.00 -65.97
N LYS A 2 17.95 -8.58 -64.78
CA LYS A 2 19.22 -8.67 -64.02
C LYS A 2 19.94 -7.36 -63.61
N ILE A 3 19.77 -6.98 -62.33
CA ILE A 3 20.75 -6.30 -61.42
C ILE A 3 20.17 -6.20 -59.97
N LYS A 4 18.90 -6.53 -59.72
CA LYS A 4 18.25 -6.50 -58.38
C LYS A 4 18.59 -7.66 -57.40
N TYR A 5 19.62 -8.47 -57.64
CA TYR A 5 19.90 -9.67 -56.79
C TYR A 5 21.29 -9.71 -56.13
N ILE A 6 22.06 -8.62 -56.13
CA ILE A 6 23.40 -8.59 -55.47
C ILE A 6 23.45 -7.65 -54.25
N ALA A 7 22.50 -6.72 -54.09
CA ALA A 7 22.49 -5.81 -52.92
C ALA A 7 21.77 -6.41 -51.67
N ILE A 8 20.98 -7.46 -51.83
CA ILE A 8 20.17 -8.05 -50.75
C ILE A 8 20.95 -9.12 -49.95
N CYS A 9 22.14 -9.53 -50.40
CA CYS A 9 22.98 -10.51 -49.69
C CYS A 9 24.10 -9.87 -48.83
N LEU A 10 24.22 -8.55 -48.77
CA LEU A 10 25.25 -7.84 -47.99
C LEU A 10 24.71 -7.12 -46.74
N ILE A 11 23.39 -7.03 -46.58
CA ILE A 11 22.73 -6.42 -45.40
C ILE A 11 22.36 -7.49 -44.35
N LEU A 12 22.48 -8.79 -44.69
CA LEU A 12 22.13 -9.91 -43.80
C LEU A 12 23.33 -10.57 -43.10
N LEU A 13 24.52 -9.95 -43.11
CA LEU A 13 25.75 -10.53 -42.57
C LEU A 13 26.41 -9.76 -41.41
N CYS A 14 25.78 -8.71 -40.87
CA CYS A 14 26.34 -7.92 -39.75
C CYS A 14 25.55 -8.00 -38.43
N CYS A 15 24.51 -8.84 -38.34
CA CYS A 15 23.72 -9.00 -37.11
C CYS A 15 24.13 -10.20 -36.24
N LEU A 16 25.37 -10.68 -36.32
CA LEU A 16 25.88 -11.76 -35.46
C LEU A 16 27.37 -11.52 -35.15
N MET A 17 27.66 -10.91 -34.00
CA MET A 17 28.77 -11.22 -33.08
C MET A 17 28.82 -10.15 -31.98
N GLY A 18 28.88 -10.61 -30.73
CA GLY A 18 28.70 -9.80 -29.54
C GLY A 18 29.97 -9.21 -28.93
N ALA A 19 29.68 -8.29 -28.01
CA ALA A 19 30.29 -8.06 -26.70
C ALA A 19 31.61 -7.29 -26.54
N ALA A 20 31.47 -6.23 -25.73
CA ALA A 20 32.34 -5.71 -24.67
C ALA A 20 33.62 -4.92 -25.04
N SER A 21 33.67 -3.65 -24.58
CA SER A 21 34.69 -3.14 -23.62
C SER A 21 34.89 -1.62 -23.68
N ALA A 22 34.77 -1.01 -22.49
CA ALA A 22 35.49 0.15 -21.94
C ALA A 22 35.25 1.60 -22.44
N ALA A 23 35.06 2.43 -21.40
CA ALA A 23 35.04 3.89 -21.29
C ALA A 23 36.11 4.66 -22.08
N GLU A 24 35.75 5.88 -22.51
CA GLU A 24 36.47 7.11 -22.13
C GLU A 24 35.68 8.37 -22.51
N ASP A 25 35.86 9.36 -21.63
CA ASP A 25 35.24 10.67 -21.51
C ASP A 25 35.86 11.68 -22.51
N VAL A 26 35.07 12.43 -23.28
CA VAL A 26 35.52 13.72 -23.86
C VAL A 26 34.35 14.70 -24.09
N SER A 27 34.57 15.89 -23.56
CA SER A 27 33.80 17.13 -23.58
C SER A 27 33.55 17.81 -24.94
N ALA A 28 32.52 18.66 -24.92
CA ALA A 28 32.41 20.01 -25.49
C ALA A 28 32.10 20.23 -26.99
N ASP A 29 30.96 20.90 -27.20
CA ASP A 29 30.67 22.03 -28.10
C ASP A 29 31.11 21.99 -29.58
N ALA A 30 30.12 22.00 -30.49
CA ALA A 30 29.69 23.20 -31.21
C ALA A 30 28.87 22.89 -32.49
N VAL A 31 27.64 23.41 -32.53
CA VAL A 31 26.97 24.16 -33.62
C VAL A 31 27.14 23.68 -35.08
N ASP A 32 26.04 23.25 -35.72
CA ASP A 32 25.53 23.95 -36.90
C ASP A 32 24.02 23.70 -37.13
N THR A 33 23.34 24.76 -37.50
CA THR A 33 21.89 24.93 -37.66
C THR A 33 21.36 24.40 -38.99
N VAL A 34 20.18 23.75 -39.00
CA VAL A 34 19.21 23.92 -40.10
C VAL A 34 17.79 23.92 -39.54
N ASP A 35 17.14 25.03 -39.85
CA ASP A 35 15.75 25.44 -39.67
C ASP A 35 14.76 24.44 -40.29
N ASP A 36 13.79 23.96 -39.50
CA ASP A 36 12.49 23.51 -40.01
C ASP A 36 11.42 23.89 -38.99
N ALA A 37 10.84 25.07 -39.22
CA ALA A 37 9.74 25.63 -38.47
C ALA A 37 8.48 24.75 -38.56
N VAL A 38 8.09 24.15 -37.44
CA VAL A 38 6.71 23.72 -37.19
C VAL A 38 6.23 24.52 -35.99
N THR A 39 5.33 25.47 -36.26
CA THR A 39 4.65 26.30 -35.26
C THR A 39 3.85 25.40 -34.32
N VAL A 40 4.27 25.36 -33.05
CA VAL A 40 3.55 24.69 -31.96
C VAL A 40 2.42 25.63 -31.53
N ASP A 41 1.18 25.25 -31.83
CA ASP A 41 0.00 25.85 -31.21
C ASP A 41 0.06 25.58 -29.70
N ALA A 42 0.21 26.66 -28.94
CA ALA A 42 0.11 26.66 -27.50
C ALA A 42 -1.30 26.21 -27.09
N VAL A 43 -1.39 25.04 -26.47
CA VAL A 43 -2.63 24.56 -25.86
C VAL A 43 -2.80 25.31 -24.55
N SER A 44 -3.83 26.16 -24.51
CA SER A 44 -4.29 26.91 -23.34
C SER A 44 -4.51 26.00 -22.15
N GLU A 45 -3.84 26.35 -21.06
CA GLU A 45 -4.04 25.79 -19.73
C GLU A 45 -5.49 25.98 -19.25
N ASP A 46 -5.93 25.01 -18.46
CA ASP A 46 -7.25 24.92 -17.84
C ASP A 46 -7.41 26.04 -16.80
N THR A 47 -7.77 27.23 -17.27
CA THR A 47 -8.32 28.30 -16.44
C THR A 47 -9.83 28.37 -16.66
N SER A 48 -10.59 27.58 -15.92
CA SER A 48 -11.96 27.95 -15.56
C SER A 48 -12.36 27.32 -14.24
N ASP A 49 -11.74 27.81 -13.17
CA ASP A 49 -12.42 27.91 -11.88
C ASP A 49 -12.89 29.37 -11.75
N SER A 50 -14.17 29.57 -11.45
CA SER A 50 -14.95 30.82 -11.37
C SER A 50 -15.78 31.24 -12.61
N ALA A 51 -17.09 31.09 -12.46
CA ALA A 51 -18.15 31.56 -13.34
C ALA A 51 -18.20 33.10 -13.51
N ILE A 52 -18.65 33.57 -14.68
CA ILE A 52 -19.77 34.53 -14.90
C ILE A 52 -20.10 34.60 -16.40
N ILE A 53 -21.40 34.65 -16.66
CA ILE A 53 -22.15 34.58 -17.92
C ILE A 53 -21.87 35.76 -18.87
N GLU A 54 -21.78 35.51 -20.18
CA GLU A 54 -22.49 36.32 -21.20
C GLU A 54 -22.69 35.57 -22.53
N GLU A 55 -23.90 35.70 -23.08
CA GLU A 55 -24.46 35.06 -24.27
C GLU A 55 -23.79 35.49 -25.58
N THR A 56 -23.70 34.58 -26.58
CA THR A 56 -24.25 34.68 -27.97
C THR A 56 -23.63 33.57 -28.84
N GLN A 57 -24.37 32.53 -29.23
CA GLN A 57 -25.30 32.37 -30.36
C GLN A 57 -24.69 31.67 -31.60
N VAL A 58 -25.58 30.89 -32.26
CA VAL A 58 -25.50 30.26 -33.59
C VAL A 58 -24.77 28.90 -33.63
N SER A 59 -25.33 27.76 -34.08
CA SER A 59 -26.59 27.44 -34.77
C SER A 59 -26.89 25.94 -34.58
N TYR A 60 -28.12 25.60 -34.19
CA TYR A 60 -28.68 24.28 -34.42
C TYR A 60 -29.83 24.44 -35.40
N ASP A 61 -29.66 23.87 -36.59
CA ASP A 61 -30.71 23.74 -37.58
C ASP A 61 -31.49 22.46 -37.29
N THR A 62 -32.70 22.60 -36.75
CA THR A 62 -33.73 21.57 -36.83
C THR A 62 -35.07 22.24 -37.11
N THR A 63 -35.56 22.00 -38.31
CA THR A 63 -36.89 22.34 -38.82
C THR A 63 -38.00 21.80 -37.92
N THR A 64 -38.96 22.66 -37.56
CA THR A 64 -40.29 22.31 -37.04
C THR A 64 -41.37 22.97 -37.88
N GLU A 65 -42.35 22.18 -38.34
CA GLU A 65 -43.74 22.61 -38.60
C GLU A 65 -44.59 21.79 -37.60
N GLY A 66 -45.17 22.41 -36.57
CA GLY A 66 -46.56 22.89 -36.54
C GLY A 66 -47.47 21.78 -35.98
N ILE A 67 -48.34 21.95 -34.98
CA ILE A 67 -49.39 22.97 -34.84
C ILE A 67 -49.95 22.94 -33.37
N ASN A 68 -50.12 24.15 -32.81
CA ASN A 68 -51.09 24.73 -31.87
C ASN A 68 -51.74 24.00 -30.67
N GLU A 69 -51.61 24.71 -29.53
CA GLU A 69 -52.62 25.18 -28.55
C GLU A 69 -53.79 24.26 -28.13
N GLU A 70 -53.86 23.92 -26.84
CA GLU A 70 -54.71 24.60 -25.84
C GLU A 70 -54.53 23.97 -24.44
N ILE A 71 -54.54 24.82 -23.41
CA ILE A 71 -54.57 24.43 -22.00
C ILE A 71 -56.02 24.11 -21.63
N GLN A 72 -56.28 22.92 -21.07
CA GLN A 72 -57.38 22.73 -20.13
C GLN A 72 -57.07 21.67 -19.07
N THR A 73 -57.54 21.98 -17.88
CA THR A 73 -57.26 21.44 -16.55
C THR A 73 -58.04 20.16 -16.21
N ASP A 74 -57.45 19.39 -15.29
CA ASP A 74 -58.03 18.45 -14.32
C ASP A 74 -58.86 17.25 -14.81
N GLU A 75 -58.34 16.04 -14.58
CA GLU A 75 -59.00 15.08 -13.68
C GLU A 75 -58.05 13.95 -13.24
N ILE A 76 -58.15 13.64 -11.95
CA ILE A 76 -57.44 12.60 -11.19
C ILE A 76 -58.03 11.23 -11.54
N SER A 77 -57.20 10.21 -11.81
CA SER A 77 -57.27 8.87 -11.16
C SER A 77 -56.51 7.81 -11.96
N GLU A 78 -55.46 7.25 -11.35
CA GLU A 78 -55.27 5.82 -11.03
C GLU A 78 -53.77 5.59 -10.86
N GLU A 79 -53.35 5.48 -9.59
CA GLU A 79 -52.07 4.89 -9.21
C GLU A 79 -52.00 3.48 -9.81
N SER A 80 -51.06 3.27 -10.73
CA SER A 80 -50.60 1.92 -11.05
C SER A 80 -49.67 1.48 -9.93
N GLU A 81 -50.08 0.44 -9.20
CA GLU A 81 -49.26 -0.34 -8.27
C GLU A 81 -47.84 -0.53 -8.82
N ILE A 82 -46.84 0.02 -8.13
CA ILE A 82 -45.46 -0.43 -8.31
C ILE A 82 -45.39 -1.79 -7.61
N VAL A 83 -45.51 -2.83 -8.41
CA VAL A 83 -45.23 -4.20 -8.00
C VAL A 83 -43.75 -4.25 -7.63
N ASP A 84 -43.49 -4.44 -6.34
CA ASP A 84 -42.18 -4.78 -5.79
C ASP A 84 -41.76 -6.13 -6.38
N SER A 85 -41.02 -6.10 -7.49
CA SER A 85 -40.49 -7.33 -8.10
C SER A 85 -39.16 -7.65 -7.44
N GLU A 86 -39.15 -8.73 -6.67
CA GLU A 86 -37.96 -9.49 -6.23
C GLU A 86 -36.81 -9.41 -7.25
N PRO A 87 -35.54 -9.27 -6.80
CA PRO A 87 -34.39 -9.18 -7.70
C PRO A 87 -34.34 -10.40 -8.61
N THR A 88 -34.55 -10.18 -9.91
CA THR A 88 -34.53 -11.27 -10.89
C THR A 88 -33.14 -11.90 -10.93
N ARG A 89 -33.04 -13.16 -10.48
CA ARG A 89 -31.84 -13.98 -10.54
C ARG A 89 -31.25 -13.94 -11.95
N ALA A 90 -29.96 -13.60 -12.07
CA ALA A 90 -29.28 -13.53 -13.36
C ALA A 90 -29.38 -14.87 -14.10
N THR A 91 -29.52 -14.82 -15.42
CA THR A 91 -29.63 -16.01 -16.28
C THR A 91 -28.29 -16.33 -16.92
N ASP A 92 -27.83 -17.59 -16.81
CA ASP A 92 -26.63 -18.06 -17.50
C ASP A 92 -26.83 -18.27 -18.99
N VAL A 93 -25.95 -17.66 -19.80
CA VAL A 93 -25.97 -17.73 -21.26
C VAL A 93 -24.57 -17.78 -21.83
N ASN A 94 -24.44 -18.26 -23.07
CA ASN A 94 -23.17 -18.35 -23.78
C ASN A 94 -23.08 -17.34 -24.93
N ALA A 95 -21.96 -16.62 -25.03
CA ALA A 95 -21.64 -15.78 -26.17
C ALA A 95 -20.46 -16.38 -26.96
N SER A 96 -20.65 -16.56 -28.27
CA SER A 96 -19.61 -17.10 -29.18
C SER A 96 -19.15 -16.10 -30.24
N ASN A 97 -19.75 -14.90 -30.26
CA ASN A 97 -19.47 -13.81 -31.20
C ASN A 97 -20.02 -12.49 -30.64
N TRP A 98 -19.58 -11.37 -31.23
CA TRP A 98 -19.92 -10.01 -30.77
C TRP A 98 -21.41 -9.71 -30.81
N LYS A 99 -22.13 -10.18 -31.83
CA LYS A 99 -23.58 -9.95 -31.96
C LYS A 99 -24.34 -10.61 -30.81
N THR A 100 -23.97 -11.84 -30.45
CA THR A 100 -24.59 -12.55 -29.32
C THR A 100 -24.27 -11.87 -27.98
N LEU A 101 -23.01 -11.52 -27.73
CA LEU A 101 -22.61 -10.78 -26.52
C LEU A 101 -23.41 -9.47 -26.39
N ARG A 102 -23.41 -8.67 -27.45
CA ARG A 102 -24.15 -7.41 -27.52
C ARG A 102 -25.64 -7.58 -27.22
N ASN A 103 -26.28 -8.59 -27.79
CA ASN A 103 -27.72 -8.81 -27.60
C ASN A 103 -28.07 -9.09 -26.13
N TYR A 104 -27.22 -9.83 -25.40
CA TYR A 104 -27.45 -10.10 -23.98
C TYR A 104 -27.19 -8.87 -23.11
N CYS A 105 -26.09 -8.14 -23.34
CA CYS A 105 -25.79 -6.90 -22.58
C CYS A 105 -26.82 -5.78 -22.80
N GLN A 106 -27.49 -5.75 -23.95
CA GLN A 106 -28.49 -4.73 -24.31
C GLN A 106 -29.94 -5.13 -23.98
N ASN A 107 -30.16 -6.27 -23.32
CA ASN A 107 -31.51 -6.69 -22.97
C ASN A 107 -31.95 -6.02 -21.67
N ASN A 108 -32.93 -5.13 -21.74
CA ASN A 108 -33.43 -4.35 -20.60
C ASN A 108 -34.44 -5.08 -19.69
N THR A 109 -34.74 -6.36 -19.93
CA THR A 109 -35.73 -7.11 -19.13
C THR A 109 -35.12 -8.23 -18.28
N THR A 110 -33.83 -8.53 -18.43
CA THR A 110 -33.20 -9.69 -17.75
C THR A 110 -31.71 -9.41 -17.53
N ASN A 111 -31.22 -9.71 -16.33
CA ASN A 111 -29.79 -9.72 -16.01
C ASN A 111 -29.16 -11.05 -16.47
N TYR A 112 -27.91 -11.01 -16.92
CA TYR A 112 -27.25 -12.19 -17.50
C TYR A 112 -25.84 -12.42 -16.95
N ASN A 113 -25.52 -13.69 -16.73
CA ASN A 113 -24.16 -14.20 -16.62
C ASN A 113 -23.75 -14.74 -18.01
N ILE A 114 -22.85 -14.03 -18.69
CA ILE A 114 -22.52 -14.25 -20.10
C ILE A 114 -21.14 -14.89 -20.22
N HIS A 115 -21.11 -16.18 -20.50
CA HIS A 115 -19.90 -16.98 -20.64
C HIS A 115 -19.32 -16.88 -22.06
N LEU A 116 -18.05 -16.48 -22.17
CA LEU A 116 -17.35 -16.39 -23.45
C LEU A 116 -16.86 -17.77 -23.90
N THR A 117 -17.42 -18.27 -25.00
CA THR A 117 -17.12 -19.63 -25.50
C THR A 117 -16.09 -19.67 -26.63
N LYS A 118 -15.77 -18.51 -27.22
CA LYS A 118 -14.84 -18.35 -28.36
C LYS A 118 -14.08 -17.03 -28.25
N VAL A 119 -13.03 -16.88 -29.06
CA VAL A 119 -12.45 -15.56 -29.35
C VAL A 119 -13.50 -14.70 -30.03
N ILE A 120 -13.75 -13.51 -29.49
CA ILE A 120 -14.76 -12.57 -30.00
C ILE A 120 -14.05 -11.40 -30.67
N LYS A 121 -14.23 -11.26 -31.98
CA LYS A 121 -13.81 -10.06 -32.71
C LYS A 121 -14.89 -8.98 -32.61
N CYS A 122 -14.52 -7.76 -32.24
CA CYS A 122 -15.45 -6.63 -32.16
C CYS A 122 -16.16 -6.38 -33.50
N GLY A 123 -17.46 -6.07 -33.43
CA GLY A 123 -18.28 -5.73 -34.60
C GLY A 123 -18.28 -4.23 -34.88
N SER A 124 -19.08 -3.79 -35.87
CA SER A 124 -19.20 -2.37 -36.22
C SER A 124 -20.08 -1.56 -35.25
N ASN A 125 -20.86 -2.22 -34.39
CA ASN A 125 -21.78 -1.58 -33.44
C ASN A 125 -21.31 -1.86 -32.02
N GLY A 126 -21.22 -0.82 -31.19
CA GLY A 126 -20.84 -0.94 -29.78
C GLY A 126 -21.91 -1.65 -28.95
N ILE A 127 -21.53 -2.02 -27.74
CA ILE A 127 -22.38 -2.55 -26.69
C ILE A 127 -22.73 -1.40 -25.76
N VAL A 128 -24.03 -1.10 -25.64
CA VAL A 128 -24.56 -0.19 -24.63
C VAL A 128 -25.25 -1.03 -23.57
N PHE A 129 -24.75 -1.05 -22.34
CA PHE A 129 -25.35 -1.87 -21.29
C PHE A 129 -26.76 -1.38 -20.94
N ALA A 130 -27.68 -2.32 -20.78
CA ALA A 130 -29.07 -2.05 -20.37
C ALA A 130 -29.54 -2.92 -19.19
N ASN A 131 -28.63 -3.71 -18.62
CA ASN A 131 -28.84 -4.61 -17.48
C ASN A 131 -27.55 -4.76 -16.67
N ASN A 132 -27.66 -5.41 -15.51
CA ASN A 132 -26.53 -5.74 -14.64
C ASN A 132 -25.81 -6.99 -15.19
N ALA A 133 -25.12 -6.85 -16.32
CA ALA A 133 -24.44 -7.97 -16.97
C ALA A 133 -23.12 -8.33 -16.26
N THR A 134 -22.92 -9.63 -16.07
CA THR A 134 -21.64 -10.22 -15.71
C THR A 134 -21.07 -10.93 -16.94
N ILE A 135 -19.93 -10.50 -17.46
CA ILE A 135 -19.23 -11.12 -18.59
C ILE A 135 -18.10 -11.98 -18.04
N ILE A 136 -18.15 -13.28 -18.31
CA ILE A 136 -17.25 -14.29 -17.74
C ILE A 136 -16.38 -14.85 -18.86
N GLY A 137 -15.07 -14.63 -18.77
CA GLY A 137 -14.09 -15.16 -19.70
C GLY A 137 -13.72 -16.61 -19.41
N ALA A 138 -12.86 -17.16 -20.26
CA ALA A 138 -12.38 -18.52 -20.13
C ALA A 138 -10.95 -18.62 -20.69
N PRO A 139 -10.13 -19.60 -20.23
CA PRO A 139 -8.77 -19.77 -20.72
C PRO A 139 -8.73 -19.83 -22.25
N THR A 140 -7.75 -19.18 -22.87
CA THR A 140 -7.55 -19.06 -24.33
C THR A 140 -8.63 -18.25 -25.08
N LYS A 141 -9.66 -17.72 -24.41
CA LYS A 141 -10.70 -16.89 -25.02
C LYS A 141 -10.41 -15.43 -24.72
N TYR A 142 -10.60 -14.59 -25.72
CA TYR A 142 -10.34 -13.16 -25.60
C TYR A 142 -11.19 -12.34 -26.56
N ILE A 143 -11.34 -11.06 -26.25
CA ILE A 143 -11.97 -10.06 -27.09
C ILE A 143 -10.88 -9.28 -27.83
N THR A 144 -11.05 -9.08 -29.14
CA THR A 144 -10.03 -8.46 -30.00
C THR A 144 -10.62 -7.58 -31.11
N GLY A 145 -9.79 -6.74 -31.73
CA GLY A 145 -10.12 -5.98 -32.94
C GLY A 145 -10.27 -4.47 -32.73
N ASN A 146 -10.47 -3.76 -33.85
CA ASN A 146 -10.47 -2.30 -33.90
C ASN A 146 -11.89 -1.75 -33.93
N PHE A 147 -12.17 -0.76 -33.09
CA PHE A 147 -13.45 -0.07 -33.00
C PHE A 147 -13.22 1.44 -33.03
N SER A 148 -13.90 2.19 -33.89
CA SER A 148 -13.57 3.61 -34.09
C SER A 148 -14.12 4.58 -33.02
N LYS A 149 -14.83 4.05 -32.01
CA LYS A 149 -15.48 4.81 -30.92
C LYS A 149 -15.33 4.01 -29.62
N ILE A 150 -16.38 3.94 -28.81
CA ILE A 150 -16.46 3.20 -27.55
C ILE A 150 -17.17 1.84 -27.76
N PRO A 151 -16.48 0.70 -27.67
CA PRO A 151 -17.08 -0.62 -27.87
C PRO A 151 -17.92 -1.09 -26.67
N PHE A 152 -17.61 -0.67 -25.44
CA PHE A 152 -18.39 -0.96 -24.23
C PHE A 152 -18.76 0.34 -23.52
N LEU A 153 -20.06 0.66 -23.48
CA LEU A 153 -20.58 1.89 -22.91
C LEU A 153 -21.70 1.59 -21.91
N SER A 154 -21.65 2.21 -20.73
CA SER A 154 -22.78 2.25 -19.80
C SER A 154 -23.09 3.69 -19.42
N THR A 155 -24.38 4.05 -19.41
CA THR A 155 -24.87 5.41 -19.12
C THR A 155 -26.02 5.44 -18.09
N GLY A 156 -26.29 4.32 -17.43
CA GLY A 156 -27.38 4.18 -16.45
C GLY A 156 -26.85 3.67 -15.11
N SER A 157 -27.70 3.65 -14.08
CA SER A 157 -27.35 3.08 -12.77
C SER A 157 -27.32 1.55 -12.82
N LEU A 158 -26.27 0.99 -13.39
CA LEU A 158 -26.09 -0.45 -13.59
C LEU A 158 -24.85 -0.95 -12.86
N ASN A 159 -24.89 -2.21 -12.44
CA ASN A 159 -23.75 -2.94 -11.88
C ASN A 159 -23.17 -3.85 -12.96
N ILE A 160 -21.99 -3.51 -13.49
CA ILE A 160 -21.37 -4.23 -14.61
C ILE A 160 -20.14 -4.98 -14.11
N SER A 161 -20.06 -6.28 -14.41
CA SER A 161 -18.93 -7.11 -13.96
C SER A 161 -18.23 -7.78 -15.14
N PHE A 162 -16.91 -7.75 -15.14
CA PHE A 162 -16.03 -8.53 -16.01
C PHE A 162 -15.19 -9.45 -15.12
N ILE A 163 -15.26 -10.76 -15.37
CA ILE A 163 -14.57 -11.78 -14.57
C ILE A 163 -13.76 -12.66 -15.52
N ASN A 164 -12.46 -12.82 -15.30
CA ASN A 164 -11.57 -13.67 -16.12
C ASN A 164 -11.53 -13.27 -17.62
N VAL A 165 -11.84 -12.02 -17.95
CA VAL A 165 -11.94 -11.57 -19.34
C VAL A 165 -10.59 -11.06 -19.83
N THR A 166 -10.12 -11.61 -20.96
CA THR A 166 -8.96 -11.09 -21.68
C THR A 166 -9.40 -10.21 -22.85
N PHE A 167 -8.92 -8.96 -22.87
CA PHE A 167 -8.94 -8.03 -24.00
C PHE A 167 -7.54 -8.00 -24.61
N LYS A 168 -7.43 -8.18 -25.92
CA LYS A 168 -6.15 -8.32 -26.60
C LYS A 168 -6.15 -7.73 -28.00
N ASP A 169 -5.09 -7.00 -28.33
CA ASP A 169 -4.85 -6.44 -29.66
C ASP A 169 -6.06 -5.61 -30.14
N MET A 170 -6.40 -4.57 -29.37
CA MET A 170 -7.58 -3.74 -29.64
C MET A 170 -7.20 -2.28 -29.81
N SER A 171 -7.94 -1.58 -30.67
CA SER A 171 -7.87 -0.11 -30.76
C SER A 171 -9.26 0.51 -30.59
N ALA A 172 -9.39 1.54 -29.76
CA ALA A 172 -10.65 2.23 -29.49
C ALA A 172 -10.45 3.75 -29.30
N GLU A 173 -11.55 4.52 -29.23
CA GLU A 173 -11.49 5.86 -28.65
C GLU A 173 -11.27 5.77 -27.14
N VAL A 174 -12.17 5.07 -26.46
CA VAL A 174 -12.06 4.56 -25.08
C VAL A 174 -12.55 3.12 -25.16
N LEU A 175 -11.85 2.14 -24.58
CA LEU A 175 -12.28 0.74 -24.71
C LEU A 175 -13.55 0.47 -23.89
N ILE A 176 -13.56 0.89 -22.63
CA ILE A 176 -14.68 0.72 -21.71
C ILE A 176 -14.98 2.06 -21.04
N LYS A 177 -16.19 2.60 -21.26
CA LYS A 177 -16.66 3.83 -20.62
C LYS A 177 -17.87 3.54 -19.74
N LEU A 178 -17.74 3.87 -18.46
CA LEU A 178 -18.72 3.57 -17.41
C LEU A 178 -19.15 4.89 -16.77
N ALA A 179 -20.33 5.38 -17.17
CA ALA A 179 -20.99 6.53 -16.58
C ALA A 179 -22.19 6.05 -15.74
N THR A 180 -21.91 5.17 -14.79
CA THR A 180 -22.91 4.52 -13.95
C THR A 180 -22.81 5.03 -12.52
N THR A 181 -23.93 5.26 -11.84
CA THR A 181 -23.92 5.43 -10.37
C THR A 181 -23.82 4.10 -9.61
N GLY A 182 -23.82 2.96 -10.32
CA GLY A 182 -23.65 1.62 -9.76
C GLY A 182 -22.20 1.19 -9.62
N THR A 183 -22.01 -0.08 -9.25
CA THR A 183 -20.71 -0.71 -8.98
C THR A 183 -20.18 -1.44 -10.21
N ASN A 184 -18.95 -1.12 -10.63
CA ASN A 184 -18.28 -1.78 -11.74
C ASN A 184 -17.13 -2.66 -11.25
N ASN A 185 -17.17 -3.96 -11.58
CA ASN A 185 -16.18 -4.92 -11.13
C ASN A 185 -15.34 -5.44 -12.29
N PHE A 186 -14.03 -5.41 -12.13
CA PHE A 186 -13.07 -6.08 -13.00
C PHE A 186 -12.25 -7.02 -12.13
N ILE A 187 -12.46 -8.31 -12.33
CA ILE A 187 -11.87 -9.37 -11.52
C ILE A 187 -11.06 -10.27 -12.44
N ASN A 188 -9.76 -10.40 -12.16
CA ASN A 188 -8.82 -11.23 -12.92
C ASN A 188 -8.89 -10.99 -14.44
N CYS A 189 -9.06 -9.73 -14.84
CA CYS A 189 -9.14 -9.33 -16.24
C CYS A 189 -7.76 -8.94 -16.77
N SER A 190 -7.53 -9.17 -18.05
CA SER A 190 -6.25 -8.85 -18.70
C SER A 190 -6.46 -7.98 -19.92
N PHE A 191 -5.77 -6.85 -19.98
CA PHE A 191 -5.81 -5.85 -21.04
C PHE A 191 -4.42 -5.78 -21.67
N ASN A 192 -4.27 -6.40 -22.85
CA ASN A 192 -2.97 -6.54 -23.51
C ASN A 192 -2.97 -5.82 -24.85
N ASN A 193 -1.96 -4.97 -25.07
CA ASN A 193 -1.77 -4.31 -26.37
C ASN A 193 -3.04 -3.55 -26.81
N ILE A 194 -3.49 -2.64 -25.93
CA ILE A 194 -4.66 -1.79 -26.18
C ILE A 194 -4.17 -0.40 -26.58
N THR A 195 -4.65 0.10 -27.71
CA THR A 195 -4.36 1.47 -28.16
C THR A 195 -5.62 2.32 -28.09
N THR A 196 -5.57 3.44 -27.39
CA THR A 196 -6.65 4.43 -27.41
C THR A 196 -6.25 5.71 -28.14
N THR A 197 -7.19 6.64 -28.31
CA THR A 197 -6.89 7.93 -28.96
C THR A 197 -5.93 8.77 -28.13
N ILE A 198 -5.51 9.92 -28.67
CA ILE A 198 -4.46 10.74 -28.07
C ILE A 198 -4.94 11.74 -27.01
N TYR A 199 -6.26 11.94 -26.87
CA TYR A 199 -6.82 13.01 -26.03
C TYR A 199 -8.01 12.49 -25.23
N LYS A 200 -7.98 12.68 -23.90
CA LYS A 200 -9.03 12.27 -22.94
C LYS A 200 -9.54 10.85 -23.18
N SER A 201 -8.61 9.89 -23.20
CA SER A 201 -8.91 8.49 -23.45
C SER A 201 -8.04 7.52 -22.67
N SER A 202 -8.67 6.42 -22.24
CA SER A 202 -8.09 5.35 -21.44
C SER A 202 -8.66 3.99 -21.86
N VAL A 203 -8.05 2.90 -21.42
CA VAL A 203 -8.63 1.56 -21.58
C VAL A 203 -9.95 1.49 -20.82
N ILE A 204 -9.95 1.92 -19.55
CA ILE A 204 -11.15 2.03 -18.73
C ILE A 204 -11.33 3.50 -18.32
N TRP A 205 -12.55 4.01 -18.49
CA TRP A 205 -12.93 5.36 -18.09
C TRP A 205 -14.17 5.32 -17.21
N ASN A 206 -14.00 5.61 -15.92
CA ASN A 206 -15.09 5.79 -14.96
C ASN A 206 -15.49 7.26 -14.88
N GLU A 207 -16.77 7.59 -14.98
CA GLU A 207 -17.28 8.95 -14.80
C GLU A 207 -18.13 9.14 -13.54
N ASN A 208 -18.56 8.04 -12.92
CA ASN A 208 -19.40 8.07 -11.72
C ASN A 208 -19.34 6.73 -10.98
N GLY A 209 -19.80 6.69 -9.73
CA GLY A 209 -19.95 5.46 -8.94
C GLY A 209 -18.62 4.83 -8.52
N THR A 210 -18.70 3.55 -8.16
CA THR A 210 -17.58 2.80 -7.57
C THR A 210 -17.03 1.78 -8.56
N MET A 211 -15.70 1.71 -8.67
CA MET A 211 -14.99 0.77 -9.51
C MET A 211 -14.03 -0.10 -8.69
N TYR A 212 -14.10 -1.42 -8.88
CA TYR A 212 -13.16 -2.38 -8.32
C TYR A 212 -12.31 -3.00 -9.43
N ILE A 213 -10.99 -2.92 -9.27
CA ILE A 213 -9.99 -3.54 -10.14
C ILE A 213 -9.21 -4.52 -9.27
N ASN A 214 -9.50 -5.81 -9.37
CA ASN A 214 -8.88 -6.85 -8.52
C ASN A 214 -8.23 -7.92 -9.39
N GLY A 215 -6.95 -8.24 -9.13
CA GLY A 215 -6.22 -9.28 -9.85
C GLY A 215 -5.99 -8.96 -11.33
N CYS A 216 -6.10 -7.70 -11.74
CA CYS A 216 -6.13 -7.33 -13.15
C CYS A 216 -4.74 -6.97 -13.68
N ASN A 217 -4.52 -7.25 -14.97
CA ASN A 217 -3.27 -6.96 -15.67
C ASN A 217 -3.49 -5.97 -16.82
N PHE A 218 -2.76 -4.87 -16.81
CA PHE A 218 -2.72 -3.87 -17.90
C PHE A 218 -1.30 -3.83 -18.46
N THR A 219 -1.12 -4.40 -19.65
CA THR A 219 0.21 -4.60 -20.23
C THR A 219 0.29 -4.00 -21.63
N ASN A 220 1.31 -3.17 -21.85
CA ASN A 220 1.62 -2.57 -23.14
C ASN A 220 0.40 -1.80 -23.72
N CYS A 221 -0.28 -1.00 -22.90
CA CYS A 221 -1.37 -0.15 -23.37
C CYS A 221 -0.83 1.24 -23.74
N GLU A 222 -1.19 1.73 -24.91
CA GLU A 222 -0.82 3.07 -25.40
C GLU A 222 -2.05 3.97 -25.45
N ASN A 223 -2.07 5.02 -24.63
CA ASN A 223 -3.28 5.76 -24.33
C ASN A 223 -3.09 7.28 -24.38
N GLY A 224 -4.20 8.02 -24.38
CA GLY A 224 -4.19 9.47 -24.25
C GLY A 224 -3.82 9.85 -22.81
N PHE A 225 -4.56 9.29 -21.86
CA PHE A 225 -4.28 9.32 -20.43
C PHE A 225 -3.79 7.96 -19.93
N GLY A 226 -3.81 7.70 -18.63
CA GLY A 226 -3.48 6.39 -18.08
C GLY A 226 -4.31 5.26 -18.68
N ALA A 227 -3.87 4.01 -18.47
CA ALA A 227 -4.66 2.83 -18.76
C ALA A 227 -6.07 2.91 -18.11
N ILE A 228 -6.17 3.50 -16.93
CA ILE A 228 -7.45 3.77 -16.25
C ILE A 228 -7.58 5.27 -15.97
N THR A 229 -8.77 5.80 -16.19
CA THR A 229 -9.17 7.12 -15.70
C THR A 229 -10.38 6.99 -14.78
N ASN A 230 -10.28 7.54 -13.58
CA ASN A 230 -11.35 7.70 -12.62
C ASN A 230 -11.70 9.19 -12.49
N TYR A 231 -12.73 9.63 -13.21
CA TYR A 231 -13.04 11.04 -13.43
C TYR A 231 -14.34 11.45 -12.72
N ALA A 232 -14.30 12.48 -11.89
CA ALA A 232 -15.48 13.16 -11.37
C ALA A 232 -15.55 14.58 -11.95
N ASP A 233 -16.75 14.99 -12.37
CA ASP A 233 -17.01 16.39 -12.70
C ASP A 233 -17.19 17.20 -11.40
N LEU A 234 -16.50 18.33 -11.28
CA LEU A 234 -16.32 19.10 -10.03
C LEU A 234 -17.63 19.66 -9.45
N THR A 235 -18.72 19.67 -10.22
CA THR A 235 -19.98 20.26 -9.79
C THR A 235 -20.92 19.28 -9.08
N ASP A 236 -20.90 17.98 -9.40
CA ASP A 236 -21.90 17.01 -8.91
C ASP A 236 -21.45 15.52 -8.92
N GLY A 237 -20.19 15.20 -9.26
CA GLY A 237 -19.71 13.81 -9.38
C GLY A 237 -18.90 13.33 -8.17
N TYR A 238 -19.19 12.13 -7.67
CA TYR A 238 -18.31 11.40 -6.74
C TYR A 238 -17.90 10.08 -7.39
N VAL A 239 -16.59 9.86 -7.54
CA VAL A 239 -16.06 8.60 -8.05
C VAL A 239 -15.15 7.95 -7.02
N GLN A 240 -15.31 6.65 -6.85
CA GLN A 240 -14.48 5.83 -5.98
C GLN A 240 -13.84 4.70 -6.79
N MET A 241 -12.57 4.41 -6.52
CA MET A 241 -11.88 3.30 -7.15
C MET A 241 -11.01 2.53 -6.15
N ASN A 242 -11.14 1.21 -6.14
CA ASN A 242 -10.27 0.32 -5.38
C ASN A 242 -9.49 -0.56 -6.36
N VAL A 243 -8.16 -0.55 -6.23
CA VAL A 243 -7.24 -1.31 -7.09
C VAL A 243 -6.41 -2.23 -6.21
N GLU A 244 -6.56 -3.52 -6.40
CA GLU A 244 -6.00 -4.54 -5.52
C GLU A 244 -5.33 -5.64 -6.33
N ASN A 245 -4.17 -6.13 -5.86
CA ASN A 245 -3.48 -7.29 -6.43
C ASN A 245 -3.28 -7.20 -7.95
N SER A 246 -3.12 -5.99 -8.47
CA SER A 246 -3.15 -5.72 -9.91
C SER A 246 -1.80 -5.24 -10.42
N ARG A 247 -1.52 -5.50 -11.70
CA ARG A 247 -0.25 -5.16 -12.35
C ARG A 247 -0.46 -4.20 -13.53
N PHE A 248 0.32 -3.13 -13.54
CA PHE A 248 0.41 -2.17 -14.63
C PHE A 248 1.84 -2.17 -15.16
N GLU A 249 2.02 -2.67 -16.38
CA GLU A 249 3.34 -2.90 -16.97
C GLU A 249 3.45 -2.34 -18.39
N ASP A 250 4.54 -1.64 -18.67
CA ASP A 250 4.85 -1.10 -20.00
C ASP A 250 3.74 -0.23 -20.59
N ASN A 251 2.93 0.43 -19.76
CA ASN A 251 1.89 1.32 -20.26
C ASN A 251 2.47 2.69 -20.59
N PHE A 252 2.03 3.26 -21.71
CA PHE A 252 2.48 4.55 -22.20
C PHE A 252 1.31 5.51 -22.39
N ALA A 253 1.36 6.65 -21.71
CA ALA A 253 0.42 7.74 -21.93
C ALA A 253 1.07 8.89 -22.73
N ARG A 254 0.40 9.28 -23.81
CA ARG A 254 0.81 10.40 -24.66
C ARG A 254 0.69 11.75 -23.96
N ARG A 255 -0.17 11.86 -22.94
CA ARG A 255 -0.21 12.99 -22.00
C ARG A 255 0.12 12.55 -20.58
N GLU A 256 -0.85 11.96 -19.88
CA GLU A 256 -0.97 12.11 -18.42
C GLU A 256 -1.81 11.00 -17.77
N PRO A 257 -1.44 10.50 -16.58
CA PRO A 257 -0.21 9.76 -16.29
C PRO A 257 -0.15 8.42 -17.03
N GLY A 258 0.90 7.61 -16.85
CA GLY A 258 1.10 6.38 -17.65
C GLY A 258 0.17 5.23 -17.30
N ALA A 259 -0.25 5.09 -16.03
CA ALA A 259 -1.10 4.00 -15.58
C ALA A 259 -2.50 4.44 -15.12
N ILE A 260 -2.62 5.30 -14.11
CA ILE A 260 -3.94 5.63 -13.51
C ILE A 260 -4.09 7.13 -13.28
N ASN A 261 -5.08 7.74 -13.93
CA ASN A 261 -5.50 9.11 -13.67
C ASN A 261 -6.66 9.14 -12.66
N ASN A 262 -6.52 9.86 -11.55
CA ASN A 262 -7.54 9.91 -10.50
C ASN A 262 -8.02 11.33 -10.16
N CYS A 263 -9.33 11.52 -10.20
CA CYS A 263 -10.05 12.74 -9.82
C CYS A 263 -11.02 12.54 -8.63
N GLY A 264 -11.02 11.37 -7.98
CA GLY A 264 -11.87 11.09 -6.81
C GLY A 264 -11.14 10.33 -5.71
N ASP A 265 -11.85 9.46 -4.99
CA ASP A 265 -11.28 8.67 -3.91
C ASP A 265 -10.71 7.35 -4.46
N MET A 266 -9.44 7.08 -4.18
CA MET A 266 -8.77 5.89 -4.69
C MET A 266 -7.94 5.17 -3.62
N ASN A 267 -8.12 3.86 -3.52
CA ASN A 267 -7.25 2.97 -2.75
C ASN A 267 -6.48 2.03 -3.69
N ILE A 268 -5.19 1.86 -3.43
CA ILE A 268 -4.29 0.94 -4.12
C ILE A 268 -3.63 0.04 -3.08
N THR A 269 -3.81 -1.27 -3.18
CA THR A 269 -3.25 -2.24 -2.23
C THR A 269 -2.56 -3.39 -2.96
N ASN A 270 -1.36 -3.77 -2.54
CA ASN A 270 -0.62 -4.92 -3.10
C ASN A 270 -0.51 -4.90 -4.64
N CYS A 271 -0.35 -3.71 -5.21
CA CYS A 271 -0.26 -3.55 -6.66
C CYS A 271 1.19 -3.38 -7.12
N THR A 272 1.44 -3.70 -8.39
CA THR A 272 2.75 -3.53 -9.02
C THR A 272 2.67 -2.63 -10.24
N PHE A 273 3.51 -1.60 -10.28
CA PHE A 273 3.65 -0.66 -11.39
C PHE A 273 5.08 -0.72 -11.93
N VAL A 274 5.26 -1.29 -13.13
CA VAL A 274 6.57 -1.46 -13.76
C VAL A 274 6.63 -0.72 -15.08
N HIS A 275 7.66 0.11 -15.27
CA HIS A 275 7.97 0.71 -16.57
C HIS A 275 6.78 1.46 -17.21
N ASN A 276 5.94 2.10 -16.39
CA ASN A 276 4.88 2.96 -16.92
C ASN A 276 5.45 4.34 -17.23
N ILE A 277 5.12 4.86 -18.42
CA ILE A 277 5.72 6.07 -18.97
C ILE A 277 4.65 7.10 -19.31
N ALA A 278 4.88 8.35 -18.95
CA ALA A 278 4.06 9.49 -19.36
C ALA A 278 4.88 10.69 -19.84
N THR A 279 4.22 11.55 -20.61
CA THR A 279 4.81 12.83 -21.00
C THR A 279 4.75 13.84 -19.83
N TRP A 280 3.66 13.85 -19.08
CA TRP A 280 3.42 14.78 -17.97
C TRP A 280 2.89 14.08 -16.71
N TRP A 281 3.03 14.78 -15.58
CA TRP A 281 2.64 14.45 -14.21
C TRP A 281 3.30 13.21 -13.63
N ALA A 282 2.90 12.00 -14.04
CA ALA A 282 3.40 10.79 -13.39
C ALA A 282 3.57 9.61 -14.35
N GLY A 283 4.64 8.83 -14.17
CA GLY A 283 4.82 7.59 -14.91
C GLY A 283 3.74 6.57 -14.57
N ALA A 284 3.34 6.47 -13.29
CA ALA A 284 2.30 5.55 -12.85
C ALA A 284 0.98 6.27 -12.52
N VAL A 285 0.91 6.98 -11.39
CA VAL A 285 -0.38 7.44 -10.82
C VAL A 285 -0.39 8.94 -10.59
N HIS A 286 -1.51 9.58 -10.97
CA HIS A 286 -1.74 11.01 -10.74
C HIS A 286 -3.01 11.25 -9.91
N THR A 287 -2.90 12.11 -8.89
CA THR A 287 -4.00 12.56 -8.04
C THR A 287 -4.28 14.05 -8.26
N HIS A 288 -5.44 14.36 -8.83
CA HIS A 288 -5.90 15.73 -9.09
C HIS A 288 -6.33 16.48 -7.82
N THR A 289 -6.54 17.79 -7.94
CA THR A 289 -7.09 18.66 -6.91
C THR A 289 -8.42 18.14 -6.37
N GLY A 290 -8.57 18.10 -5.05
CA GLY A 290 -9.79 17.62 -4.39
C GLY A 290 -9.93 16.09 -4.33
N ALA A 291 -9.06 15.35 -5.01
CA ALA A 291 -9.03 13.90 -4.98
C ALA A 291 -8.22 13.37 -3.78
N TYR A 292 -8.39 12.09 -3.47
CA TYR A 292 -7.62 11.38 -2.45
C TYR A 292 -7.06 10.08 -3.02
N THR A 293 -5.83 9.77 -2.68
CA THR A 293 -5.19 8.50 -3.05
C THR A 293 -4.46 7.91 -1.85
N ARG A 294 -4.74 6.64 -1.56
CA ARG A 294 -4.05 5.86 -0.53
C ARG A 294 -3.42 4.62 -1.15
N ILE A 295 -2.15 4.39 -0.86
CA ILE A 295 -1.33 3.32 -1.43
C ILE A 295 -0.72 2.51 -0.29
N VAL A 296 -0.89 1.19 -0.31
CA VAL A 296 -0.37 0.27 0.72
C VAL A 296 0.28 -0.95 0.07
N GLY A 297 1.42 -1.39 0.60
CA GLY A 297 2.00 -2.69 0.22
C GLY A 297 2.39 -2.80 -1.25
N SER A 298 2.63 -1.68 -1.94
CA SER A 298 2.71 -1.64 -3.40
C SER A 298 4.12 -1.33 -3.92
N ASN A 299 4.41 -1.80 -5.13
CA ASN A 299 5.74 -1.70 -5.74
C ASN A 299 5.72 -0.83 -7.00
N PHE A 300 6.64 0.14 -7.06
CA PHE A 300 6.83 1.05 -8.19
C PHE A 300 8.26 0.92 -8.70
N THR A 301 8.44 0.33 -9.88
CA THR A 301 9.78 0.08 -10.45
C THR A 301 9.93 0.68 -11.84
N ASP A 302 10.98 1.46 -12.05
CA ASP A 302 11.36 2.05 -13.35
C ASP A 302 10.24 2.85 -14.05
N ASN A 303 9.32 3.44 -13.28
CA ASN A 303 8.30 4.32 -13.86
C ASN A 303 8.94 5.68 -14.19
N MET A 304 8.48 6.28 -15.28
CA MET A 304 9.11 7.50 -15.80
C MET A 304 8.08 8.55 -16.22
N ALA A 305 8.26 9.76 -15.72
CA ALA A 305 7.59 10.95 -16.22
C ALA A 305 8.58 11.87 -16.96
N GLY A 306 8.10 12.51 -18.02
CA GLY A 306 8.93 13.37 -18.87
C GLY A 306 9.52 12.64 -20.08
N GLY A 307 8.67 11.99 -20.86
CA GLY A 307 9.02 11.50 -22.19
C GLY A 307 9.37 12.62 -23.19
N VAL A 308 9.51 12.26 -24.47
CA VAL A 308 9.96 13.18 -25.55
C VAL A 308 9.13 14.48 -25.57
N ASN A 309 9.77 15.63 -25.34
CA ASN A 309 9.17 16.98 -25.23
C ASN A 309 8.34 17.25 -23.96
N GLY A 310 8.45 16.44 -22.91
CA GLY A 310 7.83 16.74 -21.61
C GLY A 310 8.38 18.05 -21.02
N SER A 311 7.51 18.81 -20.36
CA SER A 311 7.82 20.04 -19.63
C SER A 311 6.83 20.19 -18.47
N GLY A 312 7.20 20.82 -17.36
CA GLY A 312 6.28 21.05 -16.23
C GLY A 312 6.48 20.06 -15.06
N TRP A 313 5.71 20.19 -13.99
CA TRP A 313 5.95 19.50 -12.72
C TRP A 313 5.59 18.01 -12.79
N ASN A 314 6.53 17.11 -12.46
CA ASN A 314 6.31 15.67 -12.59
C ASN A 314 6.88 14.85 -11.41
N GLY A 315 6.28 13.73 -11.05
CA GLY A 315 6.91 12.70 -10.23
C GLY A 315 7.18 11.46 -11.08
N GLY A 316 8.35 10.83 -10.97
CA GLY A 316 8.67 9.71 -11.86
C GLY A 316 7.66 8.56 -11.78
N ALA A 317 7.19 8.24 -10.57
CA ALA A 317 6.11 7.28 -10.34
C ALA A 317 4.78 7.95 -10.01
N LEU A 318 4.76 8.89 -9.05
CA LEU A 318 3.56 9.45 -8.46
C LEU A 318 3.56 10.98 -8.50
N PHE A 319 2.44 11.59 -8.82
CA PHE A 319 2.23 13.03 -8.71
C PHE A 319 0.93 13.34 -7.97
N SER A 320 0.94 14.34 -7.09
CA SER A 320 -0.28 14.80 -6.41
C SER A 320 -0.40 16.33 -6.32
N TYR A 321 -1.61 16.82 -6.61
CA TYR A 321 -2.09 18.17 -6.26
C TYR A 321 -2.87 18.22 -4.93
N SER A 322 -3.07 17.06 -4.29
CA SER A 322 -4.02 16.88 -3.19
C SER A 322 -3.52 15.85 -2.16
N LYS A 323 -4.41 15.18 -1.45
CA LYS A 323 -4.10 14.20 -0.42
C LYS A 323 -3.58 12.88 -1.03
N LEU A 324 -2.35 12.52 -0.67
CA LEU A 324 -1.70 11.27 -1.04
C LEU A 324 -1.10 10.61 0.20
N GLU A 325 -1.45 9.35 0.46
CA GLU A 325 -0.89 8.54 1.55
C GLU A 325 -0.21 7.30 0.94
N VAL A 326 1.03 7.04 1.34
CA VAL A 326 1.83 5.91 0.86
C VAL A 326 2.45 5.18 2.05
N ILE A 327 2.12 3.91 2.20
CA ILE A 327 2.47 3.11 3.39
C ILE A 327 3.05 1.77 2.95
N ASN A 328 4.10 1.29 3.62
CA ASN A 328 4.67 -0.05 3.41
C ASN A 328 4.96 -0.36 1.94
N SER A 329 5.49 0.61 1.19
CA SER A 329 5.62 0.52 -0.27
C SER A 329 7.06 0.74 -0.73
N THR A 330 7.38 0.20 -1.91
CA THR A 330 8.74 0.25 -2.47
C THR A 330 8.78 1.04 -3.78
N PHE A 331 9.78 1.91 -3.91
CA PHE A 331 10.06 2.71 -5.09
C PHE A 331 11.50 2.47 -5.55
N THR A 332 11.66 1.83 -6.70
CA THR A 332 12.98 1.45 -7.23
C THR A 332 13.21 2.04 -8.62
N ASP A 333 14.31 2.77 -8.80
CA ASP A 333 14.77 3.30 -10.09
C ASP A 333 13.72 4.13 -10.87
N ASN A 334 12.75 4.74 -10.19
CA ASN A 334 11.80 5.65 -10.84
C ASN A 334 12.49 6.98 -11.19
N LYS A 335 12.07 7.60 -12.31
CA LYS A 335 12.80 8.70 -12.93
C LYS A 335 11.91 9.85 -13.37
N CYS A 336 12.37 11.07 -13.13
CA CYS A 336 11.86 12.29 -13.78
C CYS A 336 12.97 12.91 -14.63
N ASN A 337 12.71 13.13 -15.93
CA ASN A 337 13.75 13.52 -16.91
C ASN A 337 13.67 14.95 -17.45
N VAL A 338 12.67 15.75 -17.07
CA VAL A 338 12.36 16.99 -17.81
C VAL A 338 12.04 18.24 -16.98
N SER A 339 12.13 18.21 -15.65
CA SER A 339 11.64 19.36 -14.85
C SER A 339 12.05 19.44 -13.38
N THR A 340 11.46 20.43 -12.67
CA THR A 340 11.45 20.65 -11.21
C THR A 340 10.82 19.52 -10.39
N GLY A 341 10.56 18.36 -10.99
CA GLY A 341 9.84 17.25 -10.38
C GLY A 341 10.59 16.45 -9.31
N GLY A 342 10.01 15.34 -8.85
CA GLY A 342 10.63 14.35 -7.96
C GLY A 342 10.88 13.03 -8.68
N GLY A 343 11.96 12.33 -8.33
CA GLY A 343 12.33 11.11 -9.04
C GLY A 343 11.35 9.96 -8.83
N ALA A 344 10.76 9.81 -7.64
CA ALA A 344 9.65 8.89 -7.41
C ALA A 344 8.32 9.63 -7.22
N ILE A 345 8.25 10.52 -6.22
CA ILE A 345 7.02 11.20 -5.81
C ILE A 345 7.19 12.71 -5.98
N PHE A 346 6.18 13.38 -6.53
CA PHE A 346 6.12 14.84 -6.55
C PHE A 346 4.79 15.44 -6.07
N GLY A 347 4.88 16.44 -5.20
CA GLY A 347 3.76 17.27 -4.76
C GLY A 347 3.88 18.71 -5.24
N TYR A 348 2.80 19.30 -5.75
CA TYR A 348 2.81 20.69 -6.19
C TYR A 348 1.52 21.42 -5.84
N SER A 349 1.65 22.65 -5.32
CA SER A 349 0.51 23.51 -5.03
C SER A 349 0.41 24.67 -6.02
N MET A 350 -0.79 24.82 -6.59
CA MET A 350 -1.15 25.85 -7.57
C MET A 350 -2.60 26.29 -7.35
N GLY A 351 -2.83 27.61 -7.30
CA GLY A 351 -4.16 28.19 -7.06
C GLY A 351 -4.77 27.76 -5.73
N SER A 352 -5.94 27.11 -5.79
CA SER A 352 -6.65 26.54 -4.65
C SER A 352 -6.16 25.14 -4.26
N SER A 353 -5.29 24.51 -5.07
CA SER A 353 -4.79 23.15 -4.84
C SER A 353 -3.64 23.17 -3.84
N ILE A 354 -3.76 22.36 -2.79
CA ILE A 354 -2.75 22.21 -1.75
C ILE A 354 -2.51 20.71 -1.56
N TYR A 355 -1.27 20.26 -1.82
CA TYR A 355 -0.91 18.88 -1.58
C TYR A 355 -0.83 18.58 -0.07
N ASN A 356 -1.13 17.33 0.28
CA ASN A 356 -0.92 16.78 1.61
C ASN A 356 -0.42 15.34 1.45
N ILE A 357 0.89 15.15 1.58
CA ILE A 357 1.57 13.90 1.27
C ILE A 357 2.07 13.27 2.57
N THR A 358 1.69 12.01 2.81
CA THR A 358 2.21 11.18 3.90
C THR A 358 2.91 9.96 3.31
N VAL A 359 4.12 9.69 3.78
CA VAL A 359 4.93 8.52 3.45
C VAL A 359 5.34 7.85 4.76
N ASP A 360 5.02 6.58 4.93
CA ASP A 360 5.32 5.81 6.15
C ASP A 360 5.87 4.43 5.80
N SER A 361 6.97 4.04 6.44
CA SER A 361 7.49 2.67 6.37
C SER A 361 7.80 2.22 4.93
N CYS A 362 8.31 3.14 4.11
CA CYS A 362 8.57 2.93 2.69
C CYS A 362 10.07 2.80 2.38
N ASN A 363 10.39 2.17 1.26
CA ASN A 363 11.76 2.08 0.75
C ASN A 363 11.90 2.78 -0.61
N PHE A 364 12.86 3.69 -0.73
CA PHE A 364 13.21 4.40 -1.95
C PHE A 364 14.64 4.07 -2.34
N THR A 365 14.83 3.28 -3.40
CA THR A 365 16.16 2.88 -3.88
C THR A 365 16.40 3.36 -5.32
N GLY A 366 17.50 4.09 -5.55
CA GLY A 366 17.95 4.40 -6.91
C GLY A 366 17.06 5.37 -7.70
N ASN A 367 16.08 6.03 -7.09
CA ASN A 367 15.19 6.96 -7.78
C ASN A 367 15.91 8.26 -8.12
N ARG A 368 15.61 8.86 -9.28
CA ARG A 368 16.41 9.96 -9.82
C ARG A 368 15.59 11.10 -10.41
N ASN A 369 15.99 12.33 -10.10
CA ASN A 369 15.72 13.50 -10.93
C ASN A 369 16.98 14.34 -11.09
N ASN A 370 17.80 13.95 -12.06
CA ASN A 370 19.07 14.63 -12.37
C ASN A 370 18.89 15.71 -13.44
N TYR A 371 17.65 16.18 -13.67
CA TYR A 371 17.41 17.27 -14.62
C TYR A 371 18.09 18.54 -14.11
N SER A 372 19.02 19.09 -14.88
CA SER A 372 19.75 20.30 -14.51
C SER A 372 19.86 21.25 -15.70
N THR A 373 19.47 22.50 -15.46
CA THR A 373 19.70 23.64 -16.35
C THR A 373 20.15 24.84 -15.51
N ASN A 374 20.60 25.93 -16.15
CA ASN A 374 20.99 27.16 -15.44
C ASN A 374 19.84 27.83 -14.65
N ILE A 375 18.59 27.40 -14.84
CA ILE A 375 17.38 28.04 -14.29
C ILE A 375 16.54 27.04 -13.46
N THR A 376 16.56 25.76 -13.82
CA THR A 376 15.74 24.72 -13.22
C THR A 376 16.59 23.52 -12.84
N LYS A 377 16.48 23.09 -11.58
CA LYS A 377 17.09 21.89 -11.02
C LYS A 377 15.99 20.88 -10.64
N GLY A 378 16.27 19.60 -10.80
CA GLY A 378 15.44 18.50 -10.31
C GLY A 378 15.41 18.49 -8.78
N LYS A 379 14.27 18.06 -8.19
CA LYS A 379 13.98 18.21 -6.76
C LYS A 379 13.66 16.86 -6.13
N GLY A 380 14.50 16.35 -5.24
CA GLY A 380 14.23 15.08 -4.59
C GLY A 380 14.49 13.92 -5.54
N GLY A 381 15.55 13.16 -5.31
CA GLY A 381 15.75 11.90 -6.07
C GLY A 381 14.62 10.92 -5.76
N ALA A 382 14.14 10.90 -4.51
CA ALA A 382 12.96 10.15 -4.12
C ALA A 382 11.72 11.04 -4.11
N ILE A 383 11.68 12.04 -3.21
CA ILE A 383 10.47 12.83 -2.94
C ILE A 383 10.78 14.31 -3.16
N GLY A 384 10.04 14.95 -4.06
CA GLY A 384 10.04 16.40 -4.21
C GLY A 384 8.68 16.98 -3.84
N VAL A 385 8.65 18.10 -3.13
CA VAL A 385 7.43 18.91 -2.99
C VAL A 385 7.76 20.38 -3.21
N GLN A 386 6.80 21.12 -3.77
CA GLN A 386 6.98 22.53 -4.07
C GLN A 386 5.78 23.40 -3.67
N ASN A 387 6.11 24.53 -3.03
CA ASN A 387 5.19 25.54 -2.48
C ASN A 387 4.40 25.04 -1.26
N LEU A 388 3.44 25.85 -0.79
CA LEU A 388 2.67 25.60 0.42
C LEU A 388 1.96 24.24 0.37
N GLY A 389 2.19 23.38 1.35
CA GLY A 389 1.53 22.09 1.49
C GLY A 389 2.18 21.30 2.62
N ASN A 390 1.64 20.12 2.92
CA ASN A 390 2.12 19.29 4.01
C ASN A 390 2.87 18.08 3.46
N LEU A 391 4.05 17.82 4.01
CA LEU A 391 4.84 16.62 3.74
C LEU A 391 5.19 15.92 5.05
N THR A 392 4.67 14.72 5.24
CA THR A 392 5.04 13.82 6.34
C THR A 392 5.79 12.63 5.77
N VAL A 393 6.99 12.35 6.29
CA VAL A 393 7.83 11.22 5.89
C VAL A 393 8.38 10.56 7.15
N ILE A 394 7.94 9.34 7.42
CA ILE A 394 8.30 8.63 8.65
C ILE A 394 8.73 7.20 8.40
N ASN A 395 9.58 6.67 9.29
CA ASN A 395 9.97 5.25 9.33
C ASN A 395 10.52 4.70 8.00
N SER A 396 11.04 5.56 7.13
CA SER A 396 11.35 5.21 5.73
C SER A 396 12.84 5.17 5.45
N ILE A 397 13.20 4.39 4.43
CA ILE A 397 14.60 4.15 4.03
C ILE A 397 14.84 4.71 2.63
N PHE A 398 15.93 5.44 2.47
CA PHE A 398 16.37 6.07 1.23
C PHE A 398 17.77 5.59 0.88
N ILE A 399 17.95 4.98 -0.29
CA ILE A 399 19.23 4.42 -0.73
C ILE A 399 19.55 4.89 -2.14
N ASN A 400 20.71 5.52 -2.34
CA ASN A 400 21.25 5.86 -3.67
C ASN A 400 20.27 6.64 -4.57
N ASN A 401 19.39 7.43 -3.97
CA ASN A 401 18.56 8.38 -4.71
C ASN A 401 19.42 9.58 -5.12
N SER A 402 19.16 10.17 -6.28
CA SER A 402 19.93 11.29 -6.82
C SER A 402 19.06 12.41 -7.37
N ALA A 403 19.37 13.65 -7.01
CA ALA A 403 18.82 14.84 -7.64
C ALA A 403 19.74 16.06 -7.45
N GLU A 404 19.49 17.10 -8.23
CA GLU A 404 20.24 18.36 -8.21
C GLU A 404 19.87 19.28 -7.04
N ASN A 405 18.75 19.03 -6.36
CA ASN A 405 18.34 19.71 -5.15
C ASN A 405 17.64 18.68 -4.26
N GLY A 406 18.20 18.38 -3.08
CA GLY A 406 17.72 17.27 -2.24
C GLY A 406 17.95 15.92 -2.88
N SER A 407 19.11 15.29 -2.68
CA SER A 407 19.42 14.00 -3.33
C SER A 407 18.38 12.91 -3.01
N ALA A 408 17.81 12.92 -1.79
CA ALA A 408 16.67 12.10 -1.41
C ALA A 408 15.37 12.91 -1.40
N ILE A 409 15.31 13.96 -0.58
CA ILE A 409 14.10 14.74 -0.34
C ILE A 409 14.35 16.23 -0.60
N ALA A 410 13.45 16.87 -1.35
CA ALA A 410 13.43 18.31 -1.51
C ALA A 410 12.03 18.88 -1.27
N ALA A 411 11.85 19.59 -0.17
CA ALA A 411 10.66 20.37 0.13
C ALA A 411 11.00 21.86 0.01
N ILE A 412 10.62 22.49 -1.11
CA ILE A 412 11.09 23.85 -1.41
C ILE A 412 9.99 24.82 -1.85
N CYS A 413 10.19 26.10 -1.57
CA CYS A 413 9.42 27.19 -2.13
C CYS A 413 10.19 27.87 -3.26
N GLU A 414 9.57 28.02 -4.44
CA GLU A 414 10.12 28.85 -5.52
C GLU A 414 9.06 29.85 -5.97
N ASN A 415 9.39 31.15 -5.86
CA ASN A 415 8.58 32.24 -6.42
C ASN A 415 8.76 32.30 -7.95
N VAL A 416 8.25 31.30 -8.67
CA VAL A 416 8.31 31.33 -10.13
C VAL A 416 7.22 32.26 -10.64
N SER A 417 7.63 33.39 -11.20
CA SER A 417 6.73 34.32 -11.89
C SER A 417 6.36 33.76 -13.26
N TYR A 418 5.35 32.89 -13.34
CA TYR A 418 4.79 32.47 -14.62
C TYR A 418 3.79 33.52 -15.11
N CYS A 419 4.04 34.12 -16.29
CA CYS A 419 3.02 34.91 -16.99
C CYS A 419 2.69 34.24 -18.33
N ASN A 420 1.61 33.45 -18.33
CA ASN A 420 1.22 32.59 -19.45
C ASN A 420 0.49 33.34 -20.59
N ASN A 421 0.36 34.69 -20.50
CA ASN A 421 -0.39 35.51 -21.47
C ASN A 421 0.42 36.59 -22.21
N CYS A 422 1.76 36.56 -22.19
CA CYS A 422 2.57 37.51 -22.96
C CYS A 422 3.16 36.87 -24.22
N THR A 423 2.37 36.81 -25.30
CA THR A 423 2.79 36.32 -26.63
C THR A 423 3.83 37.20 -27.34
N ASN A 424 4.42 38.22 -26.70
CA ASN A 424 5.30 39.15 -27.43
C ASN A 424 6.44 39.86 -26.66
N CYS A 425 6.96 39.32 -25.56
CA CYS A 425 8.09 39.97 -24.86
C CYS A 425 9.15 38.96 -24.42
N SER A 426 10.25 38.89 -25.15
CA SER A 426 11.53 38.37 -24.66
C SER A 426 12.11 39.31 -23.60
N CYS A 427 11.78 39.12 -22.32
CA CYS A 427 12.53 39.75 -21.22
C CYS A 427 12.35 39.01 -19.87
N PRO A 428 13.41 38.56 -19.18
CA PRO A 428 13.31 37.80 -17.93
C PRO A 428 12.96 38.62 -16.66
N ASN A 429 12.61 39.90 -16.74
CA ASN A 429 12.25 40.73 -15.58
C ASN A 429 11.41 41.95 -16.01
N CYS A 430 10.07 41.89 -15.85
CA CYS A 430 9.20 43.04 -16.10
C CYS A 430 8.31 43.36 -14.88
N PRO A 431 8.61 44.42 -14.10
CA PRO A 431 7.82 44.80 -12.92
C PRO A 431 6.45 45.45 -13.22
N ASN A 432 6.07 45.60 -14.49
CA ASN A 432 4.96 46.49 -14.91
C ASN A 432 3.84 45.79 -15.71
N CYS A 433 3.72 44.45 -15.66
CA CYS A 433 2.58 43.79 -16.31
C CYS A 433 1.35 43.82 -15.40
N SER A 434 0.46 44.79 -15.62
CA SER A 434 -0.76 45.00 -14.80
C SER A 434 -1.88 43.98 -15.04
N ASN A 435 -1.66 42.97 -15.91
CA ASN A 435 -2.65 41.97 -16.31
C ASN A 435 -2.23 40.50 -16.09
N CYS A 436 -1.11 40.20 -15.39
CA CYS A 436 -0.81 38.82 -14.99
C CYS A 436 -1.49 38.54 -13.64
N SER A 437 -2.54 37.72 -13.63
CA SER A 437 -3.11 37.15 -12.40
C SER A 437 -2.18 36.04 -11.90
N HIS A 438 -1.34 36.32 -10.91
CA HIS A 438 -0.49 35.31 -10.27
C HIS A 438 -1.33 34.48 -9.28
N ASN A 439 -1.73 33.27 -9.67
CA ASN A 439 -2.39 32.32 -8.78
C ASN A 439 -1.42 31.19 -8.38
N VAL A 440 -0.24 31.54 -7.87
CA VAL A 440 0.67 30.58 -7.22
C VAL A 440 0.43 30.64 -5.72
N SER A 441 0.23 29.49 -5.08
CA SER A 441 0.09 29.35 -3.62
C SER A 441 1.47 29.48 -2.97
N THR A 442 2.08 30.68 -3.06
CA THR A 442 3.44 30.94 -2.56
C THR A 442 3.51 30.72 -1.05
N GLY A 443 4.42 29.88 -0.59
CA GLY A 443 4.63 29.57 0.82
C GLY A 443 5.60 28.41 0.99
N ASP A 444 6.26 28.36 2.15
CA ASP A 444 7.13 27.24 2.51
C ASP A 444 6.27 26.00 2.83
N PRO A 445 6.71 24.79 2.44
CA PRO A 445 6.10 23.54 2.90
C PRO A 445 6.14 23.41 4.42
N ASP A 446 5.13 22.74 4.99
CA ASP A 446 5.14 22.22 6.36
C ASP A 446 5.63 20.77 6.33
N CYS A 447 6.72 20.47 7.05
CA CYS A 447 7.40 19.18 6.95
C CYS A 447 7.45 18.46 8.31
N ASN A 448 7.05 17.19 8.35
CA ASN A 448 7.37 16.28 9.44
C ASN A 448 8.18 15.11 8.88
N ILE A 449 9.50 15.15 9.04
CA ILE A 449 10.43 14.15 8.50
C ILE A 449 11.11 13.51 9.69
N THR A 450 10.63 12.34 10.13
CA THR A 450 11.09 11.72 11.38
C THR A 450 11.41 10.23 11.25
N ASN A 451 12.41 9.75 11.99
CA ASN A 451 12.78 8.33 12.03
C ASN A 451 13.08 7.72 10.64
N ASN A 452 13.85 8.43 9.80
CA ASN A 452 14.22 7.95 8.46
C ASN A 452 15.71 7.66 8.35
N ILE A 453 16.08 6.80 7.40
CA ILE A 453 17.46 6.39 7.14
C ILE A 453 17.85 6.76 5.71
N TYR A 454 19.01 7.41 5.54
CA TYR A 454 19.53 7.87 4.26
C TYR A 454 20.91 7.28 4.00
N ILE A 455 21.10 6.66 2.83
CA ILE A 455 22.30 5.86 2.53
C ILE A 455 22.80 6.14 1.11
N ASN A 456 24.07 6.54 1.01
CA ASN A 456 24.87 6.56 -0.22
C ASN A 456 24.21 7.32 -1.39
N HIS A 457 23.68 8.51 -1.10
CA HIS A 457 23.07 9.37 -2.12
C HIS A 457 24.11 10.00 -3.05
N THR A 458 23.87 9.93 -4.36
CA THR A 458 24.82 10.36 -5.40
C THR A 458 24.38 11.69 -6.01
N GLY A 459 24.63 12.79 -5.29
CA GLY A 459 24.37 14.17 -5.75
C GLY A 459 25.41 15.15 -5.23
N THR A 460 25.47 16.36 -5.79
CA THR A 460 26.44 17.39 -5.37
C THR A 460 25.91 18.33 -4.28
N GLU A 461 24.68 18.11 -3.83
CA GLU A 461 23.91 19.00 -2.95
C GLU A 461 23.35 18.19 -1.77
N ASN A 462 22.73 18.89 -0.82
CA ASN A 462 22.19 18.26 0.40
C ASN A 462 21.27 17.07 0.09
N THR A 463 21.31 16.05 0.95
CA THR A 463 20.48 14.85 0.86
C THR A 463 19.03 15.17 1.13
N VAL A 464 18.79 15.99 2.16
CA VAL A 464 17.49 16.58 2.48
C VAL A 464 17.61 18.09 2.38
N THR A 465 16.69 18.69 1.62
CA THR A 465 16.54 20.15 1.55
C THR A 465 15.11 20.54 1.89
N ILE A 466 14.97 21.41 2.89
CA ILE A 466 13.70 21.99 3.37
C ILE A 466 13.84 23.51 3.32
N SER A 467 12.90 24.19 2.68
CA SER A 467 12.77 25.65 2.73
C SER A 467 11.89 26.09 3.91
N GLY A 468 12.20 27.25 4.49
CA GLY A 468 11.44 27.79 5.61
C GLY A 468 11.88 27.22 6.95
N ASN A 469 11.10 27.52 7.99
CA ASN A 469 11.39 27.13 9.38
C ASN A 469 10.26 26.29 10.01
N ASN A 470 9.27 25.85 9.22
CA ASN A 470 8.16 25.04 9.70
C ASN A 470 8.44 23.57 9.38
N TYR A 471 9.23 22.94 10.25
CA TYR A 471 9.56 21.54 10.12
C TYR A 471 9.76 20.90 11.49
N ASP A 472 9.37 19.62 11.59
CA ASP A 472 9.86 18.67 12.57
C ASP A 472 10.83 17.73 11.85
N PHE A 473 12.09 17.68 12.32
CA PHE A 473 13.14 16.86 11.73
C PHE A 473 13.86 16.13 12.85
N ASP A 474 13.36 14.97 13.27
CA ASP A 474 13.85 14.23 14.45
C ASP A 474 14.18 12.78 14.11
N TYR A 475 15.19 12.21 14.79
CA TYR A 475 15.58 10.80 14.68
C TYR A 475 15.97 10.35 13.26
N ASN A 476 16.46 11.25 12.41
CA ASN A 476 16.92 10.90 11.06
C ASN A 476 18.39 10.52 11.07
N ASN A 477 18.73 9.42 10.39
CA ASN A 477 20.10 8.93 10.28
C ASN A 477 20.63 9.11 8.85
N LEU A 478 21.64 9.95 8.66
CA LEU A 478 22.28 10.19 7.38
C LEU A 478 23.70 9.62 7.39
N SER A 479 23.93 8.54 6.64
CA SER A 479 25.25 7.90 6.54
C SER A 479 26.36 8.86 6.08
N SER A 480 27.60 8.58 6.48
CA SER A 480 28.78 9.45 6.26
C SER A 480 29.09 9.81 4.80
N ASN A 481 28.64 8.98 3.85
CA ASN A 481 28.82 9.20 2.42
C ASN A 481 27.80 10.18 1.82
N ASN A 482 26.79 10.57 2.59
CA ASN A 482 25.81 11.57 2.17
C ASN A 482 26.37 12.97 2.28
N ILE A 483 25.92 13.87 1.41
CA ILE A 483 26.19 15.30 1.56
C ILE A 483 25.03 15.90 2.35
N GLN A 484 25.32 16.46 3.53
CA GLN A 484 24.35 17.25 4.30
C GLN A 484 25.08 18.38 5.06
N THR A 485 25.11 19.55 4.43
CA THR A 485 25.69 20.79 4.96
C THR A 485 24.67 21.64 5.73
N ILE A 486 23.37 21.47 5.45
CA ILE A 486 22.29 22.13 6.19
C ILE A 486 21.92 21.26 7.38
N ILE A 487 22.06 21.82 8.58
CA ILE A 487 21.67 21.16 9.84
C ILE A 487 20.30 21.69 10.26
N TYR A 488 19.33 20.78 10.38
CA TYR A 488 17.99 21.06 10.87
C TYR A 488 17.94 20.88 12.38
N ASN A 489 17.22 21.78 13.05
CA ASN A 489 17.01 21.68 14.50
C ASN A 489 16.05 20.52 14.80
N GLY A 490 16.49 19.57 15.62
CA GLY A 490 15.67 18.45 16.08
C GLY A 490 16.49 17.46 16.90
N THR A 491 15.82 16.57 17.61
CA THR A 491 16.41 15.59 18.53
C THR A 491 16.75 14.29 17.82
N GLY A 492 17.86 13.65 18.19
CA GLY A 492 18.21 12.31 17.74
C GLY A 492 18.64 12.17 16.27
N ASN A 493 18.90 13.28 15.56
CA ASN A 493 19.42 13.21 14.19
C ASN A 493 20.92 12.94 14.17
N ASP A 494 21.35 12.15 13.20
CA ASP A 494 22.73 11.93 12.84
C ASP A 494 23.05 12.52 11.47
N TYR A 495 24.14 13.29 11.40
CA TYR A 495 24.57 14.02 10.21
C TYR A 495 25.97 13.58 9.76
N PRO A 496 26.26 13.61 8.45
CA PRO A 496 27.59 13.36 7.91
C PRO A 496 28.57 14.43 8.43
N ASN A 497 29.58 14.01 9.20
CA ASN A 497 30.48 14.90 9.93
C ASN A 497 31.30 15.83 8.99
N PRO A 498 31.17 17.17 9.07
CA PRO A 498 32.04 18.09 8.35
C PRO A 498 33.32 18.31 9.15
N SER A 499 34.40 17.55 8.89
CA SER A 499 35.67 17.78 9.61
C SER A 499 36.19 19.22 9.39
N PRO A 500 36.57 19.93 10.46
CA PRO A 500 37.99 20.04 10.78
C PRO A 500 38.32 19.84 12.28
N SER A 501 39.51 19.27 12.53
CA SER A 501 40.25 19.05 13.81
C SER A 501 40.17 20.15 14.91
N PRO A 502 40.61 19.92 16.18
CA PRO A 502 39.78 19.67 17.36
C PRO A 502 39.84 20.80 18.43
N SER A 503 38.95 20.66 19.44
CA SER A 503 38.93 21.30 20.78
C SER A 503 38.25 22.67 20.95
N PRO A 504 37.81 23.04 22.18
CA PRO A 504 37.05 22.27 23.18
C PRO A 504 35.89 23.07 23.85
N ARG A 505 34.89 22.34 24.38
CA ARG A 505 33.95 22.69 25.48
C ARG A 505 33.11 23.98 25.39
N LEU A 506 31.80 23.85 25.62
CA LEU A 506 31.11 24.45 26.78
C LEU A 506 29.68 23.89 26.95
N HIS A 507 29.47 23.32 28.14
CA HIS A 507 28.24 22.79 28.76
C HIS A 507 26.98 23.66 28.58
N HIS A 508 25.80 23.04 28.70
CA HIS A 508 24.91 23.31 29.83
C HIS A 508 24.00 22.12 30.16
N SER A 509 24.03 21.77 31.44
CA SER A 509 23.44 20.64 32.15
C SER A 509 21.95 20.78 32.48
N LEU A 510 21.25 19.64 32.48
CA LEU A 510 20.19 19.23 33.42
C LEU A 510 20.26 17.68 33.45
N GLY A 511 20.42 16.93 34.53
CA GLY A 511 20.58 17.18 35.95
C GLY A 511 20.67 15.81 36.65
N SER A 512 21.87 15.48 37.14
CA SER A 512 22.23 14.50 38.18
C SER A 512 21.23 13.42 38.64
N SER A 513 21.55 12.17 38.30
CA SER A 513 21.80 11.12 39.31
C SER A 513 22.95 10.24 38.84
N ILE A 514 24.05 10.22 39.60
CA ILE A 514 25.05 9.16 39.51
C ILE A 514 24.40 7.93 40.15
N LEU A 515 24.08 6.93 39.35
CA LEU A 515 24.04 5.53 39.73
C LEU A 515 24.76 4.77 38.61
N GLY A 516 25.96 4.28 38.92
CA GLY A 516 26.59 3.26 38.09
C GLY A 516 25.88 1.94 38.33
N ASP A 517 25.58 1.25 37.23
CA ASP A 517 25.40 -0.19 37.04
C ASP A 517 24.72 -0.35 35.67
N TRP A 518 25.47 -0.76 34.63
CA TRP A 518 24.98 -1.34 33.35
C TRP A 518 23.51 -1.04 33.02
N GLU A 519 23.19 0.20 32.63
CA GLU A 519 21.82 0.53 32.24
C GLU A 519 21.61 0.15 30.77
N ASP A 520 20.50 -0.53 30.50
CA ASP A 520 20.11 -0.97 29.18
C ASP A 520 19.68 0.25 28.32
N HIS A 521 20.01 0.27 27.02
CA HIS A 521 19.76 1.42 26.12
C HIS A 521 18.65 1.15 25.08
N GLU A 522 17.82 2.16 24.76
CA GLU A 522 16.82 2.06 23.68
C GLU A 522 17.47 2.12 22.28
N ILE A 523 18.59 2.85 22.15
CA ILE A 523 19.36 3.00 20.91
C ILE A 523 20.85 2.87 21.22
N ILE A 524 21.58 2.09 20.41
CA ILE A 524 23.05 1.96 20.51
C ILE A 524 23.69 2.14 19.12
N TYR A 525 24.80 2.87 19.05
CA TYR A 525 25.60 3.06 17.86
C TYR A 525 26.90 2.27 17.94
N VAL A 526 27.26 1.58 16.86
CA VAL A 526 28.45 0.71 16.79
C VAL A 526 29.30 1.04 15.56
N ASP A 527 30.51 1.52 15.77
CA ASP A 527 31.49 1.81 14.71
C ASP A 527 32.78 1.04 14.97
N ILE A 528 33.11 0.09 14.10
CA ILE A 528 34.36 -0.70 14.21
C ILE A 528 35.62 0.18 14.29
N ASN A 529 35.55 1.42 13.79
CA ASN A 529 36.66 2.36 13.76
C ASN A 529 36.67 3.34 14.95
N SER A 530 35.66 3.34 15.81
CA SER A 530 35.66 4.16 17.03
C SER A 530 36.75 3.71 17.98
N GLU A 531 37.41 4.68 18.63
CA GLU A 531 38.43 4.42 19.68
C GLU A 531 37.78 4.15 21.05
N ASN A 532 36.46 4.32 21.17
CA ASN A 532 35.75 4.16 22.44
C ASN A 532 35.58 2.69 22.79
N ASP A 533 35.97 2.33 24.02
CA ASP A 533 35.76 0.98 24.56
C ASP A 533 34.36 0.88 25.15
N ALA A 534 33.54 -0.06 24.67
CA ALA A 534 32.18 -0.25 25.15
C ALA A 534 32.08 -0.73 26.60
N GLU A 535 33.21 -1.14 27.20
CA GLU A 535 33.30 -1.47 28.62
C GLU A 535 33.67 -0.27 29.52
N ASP A 536 33.94 0.91 28.97
CA ASP A 536 34.28 2.11 29.75
C ASP A 536 33.01 2.78 30.31
N ASP A 537 33.06 3.18 31.58
CA ASP A 537 31.91 3.75 32.32
C ASP A 537 31.39 5.06 31.70
N ASP A 538 32.23 5.75 30.90
CA ASP A 538 31.92 7.01 30.23
C ASP A 538 31.43 6.83 28.76
N VAL A 539 31.34 5.59 28.25
CA VAL A 539 30.95 5.26 26.86
C VAL A 539 29.58 4.60 26.86
N ASP A 540 28.55 5.35 26.48
CA ASP A 540 27.16 4.90 26.56
C ASP A 540 26.56 4.46 25.20
N GLY A 541 27.30 4.64 24.09
CA GLY A 541 26.85 4.24 22.76
C GLY A 541 25.64 5.03 22.26
N SER A 542 25.29 6.17 22.88
CA SER A 542 24.07 6.92 22.59
C SER A 542 24.08 7.73 21.29
N ASP A 543 25.26 7.93 20.70
CA ASP A 543 25.48 8.60 19.41
C ASP A 543 26.79 8.08 18.76
N TRP A 544 27.13 8.55 17.56
CA TRP A 544 28.37 8.13 16.89
C TRP A 544 29.66 8.66 17.52
N GLU A 545 29.62 9.78 18.25
CA GLU A 545 30.80 10.29 18.94
C GLU A 545 31.17 9.37 20.11
N ASN A 546 30.16 8.76 20.73
CA ASN A 546 30.26 7.80 21.83
C ASN A 546 30.00 6.35 21.38
N ALA A 547 30.02 6.08 20.06
CA ALA A 547 29.72 4.75 19.52
C ALA A 547 30.67 3.70 20.05
N TYR A 548 30.14 2.50 20.27
CA TYR A 548 30.90 1.33 20.69
C TYR A 548 31.93 0.97 19.61
N GLY A 549 33.21 1.06 19.97
CA GLY A 549 34.36 0.85 19.10
C GLY A 549 34.83 -0.59 19.03
N GLY A 550 35.64 -0.91 18.00
CA GLY A 550 36.20 -2.26 17.84
C GLY A 550 35.14 -3.34 17.63
N ASP A 551 35.45 -4.58 18.03
CA ASP A 551 34.56 -5.75 17.89
C ASP A 551 33.43 -5.76 18.95
N SER A 552 32.89 -4.60 19.32
CA SER A 552 31.92 -4.41 20.43
C SER A 552 30.45 -4.56 20.04
N LEU A 553 30.15 -4.97 18.80
CA LEU A 553 28.78 -5.29 18.39
C LEU A 553 28.09 -6.33 19.32
N PRO A 554 28.77 -7.37 19.84
CA PRO A 554 28.18 -8.27 20.84
C PRO A 554 27.78 -7.54 22.13
N ILE A 555 28.57 -6.57 22.59
CA ILE A 555 28.27 -5.77 23.79
C ILE A 555 27.04 -4.89 23.54
N ALA A 556 26.92 -4.30 22.35
CA ALA A 556 25.71 -3.57 21.97
C ALA A 556 24.46 -4.47 22.02
N LEU A 557 24.59 -5.71 21.55
CA LEU A 557 23.51 -6.69 21.57
C LEU A 557 23.15 -7.14 23.00
N GLU A 558 24.11 -7.19 23.92
CA GLU A 558 23.86 -7.48 25.34
C GLU A 558 23.19 -6.30 26.08
N ASN A 559 23.59 -5.06 25.77
CA ASN A 559 23.15 -3.85 26.48
C ASN A 559 21.86 -3.25 25.91
N ILE A 560 21.35 -3.71 24.76
CA ILE A 560 20.14 -3.14 24.17
C ILE A 560 18.88 -3.53 24.96
N LEU A 561 17.98 -2.57 25.17
CA LEU A 561 16.64 -2.80 25.74
C LEU A 561 15.77 -3.66 24.82
N ASP A 562 14.75 -4.28 25.42
CA ASP A 562 13.71 -4.99 24.66
C ASP A 562 12.96 -4.00 23.75
N GLY A 563 12.98 -4.28 22.45
CA GLY A 563 12.49 -3.41 21.37
C GLY A 563 13.50 -2.39 20.84
N GLY A 564 14.73 -2.34 21.36
CA GLY A 564 15.71 -1.31 21.01
C GLY A 564 16.36 -1.47 19.63
N ILE A 565 17.07 -0.43 19.18
CA ILE A 565 17.67 -0.32 17.85
C ILE A 565 19.20 -0.18 17.95
N ILE A 566 19.93 -0.94 17.15
CA ILE A 566 21.38 -0.86 17.02
C ILE A 566 21.74 -0.37 15.61
N TYR A 567 22.36 0.80 15.51
CA TYR A 567 22.91 1.31 14.26
C TYR A 567 24.36 0.87 14.11
N VAL A 568 24.71 0.34 12.94
CA VAL A 568 26.04 -0.22 12.68
C VAL A 568 26.67 0.46 11.47
N ALA A 569 27.85 1.06 11.69
CA ALA A 569 28.58 1.79 10.66
C ALA A 569 29.02 0.88 9.49
N GLU A 570 29.51 1.49 8.42
CA GLU A 570 30.20 0.75 7.37
C GLU A 570 31.50 0.17 7.93
N GLY A 571 31.74 -1.11 7.71
CA GLY A 571 32.85 -1.81 8.34
C GLY A 571 32.74 -3.32 8.22
N THR A 572 33.86 -4.00 8.44
CA THR A 572 33.88 -5.46 8.57
C THR A 572 34.01 -5.85 10.02
N TYR A 573 32.92 -6.30 10.60
CA TYR A 573 32.86 -6.77 11.98
C TYR A 573 33.20 -8.27 11.97
N ARG A 574 34.07 -8.73 12.88
CA ARG A 574 34.53 -10.14 12.91
C ARG A 574 34.24 -10.77 14.27
N SER A 575 33.70 -11.99 14.25
CA SER A 575 33.41 -12.81 15.45
C SER A 575 32.33 -12.24 16.39
N PHE A 576 31.09 -12.72 16.23
CA PHE A 576 29.94 -12.31 17.03
C PHE A 576 29.13 -13.54 17.44
N GLY A 577 29.27 -13.94 18.69
CA GLY A 577 28.22 -14.69 19.37
C GLY A 577 27.28 -13.68 19.99
N ALA A 578 26.11 -13.46 19.40
CA ALA A 578 25.13 -12.51 19.89
C ALA A 578 24.01 -13.28 20.57
N GLY A 579 24.05 -13.31 21.89
CA GLY A 579 22.97 -13.85 22.69
C GLY A 579 22.24 -12.79 23.44
N THR A 580 21.06 -12.43 22.92
CA THR A 580 20.18 -11.47 23.58
C THR A 580 18.86 -12.15 23.87
N SER A 581 18.34 -11.96 25.08
CA SER A 581 16.99 -12.41 25.44
C SER A 581 15.89 -11.39 25.15
N ARG A 582 16.20 -10.44 24.25
CA ARG A 582 15.43 -9.22 24.04
C ARG A 582 15.16 -9.02 22.55
N ASN A 583 13.97 -8.53 22.25
CA ASN A 583 13.64 -8.09 20.91
C ASN A 583 14.53 -6.91 20.53
N HIS A 584 15.03 -6.86 19.29
CA HIS A 584 15.87 -5.74 18.85
C HIS A 584 15.93 -5.65 17.33
N THR A 585 16.34 -4.48 16.83
CA THR A 585 16.59 -4.24 15.40
C THR A 585 18.03 -3.81 15.17
N VAL A 586 18.76 -4.47 14.28
CA VAL A 586 20.10 -4.09 13.82
C VAL A 586 19.99 -3.49 12.43
N ILE A 587 20.51 -2.27 12.26
CA ILE A 587 20.45 -1.52 11.01
C ILE A 587 21.87 -1.19 10.56
N GLY A 588 22.27 -1.81 9.45
CA GLY A 588 23.52 -1.45 8.77
C GLY A 588 23.36 -0.16 7.98
N MET A 589 24.35 0.73 8.10
CA MET A 589 24.43 1.97 7.34
C MET A 589 24.58 1.75 5.84
N SER A 590 24.98 0.56 5.41
CA SER A 590 25.01 0.20 3.99
C SER A 590 24.91 -1.31 3.82
N ARG A 591 23.96 -1.74 2.99
CA ARG A 591 23.83 -3.15 2.59
C ARG A 591 25.14 -3.71 2.06
N GLU A 592 25.90 -2.93 1.29
CA GLU A 592 27.14 -3.40 0.65
C GLU A 592 28.36 -3.34 1.57
N ASN A 593 28.40 -2.37 2.51
CA ASN A 593 29.60 -2.04 3.28
C ASN A 593 29.51 -2.34 4.77
N THR A 594 28.33 -2.58 5.34
CA THR A 594 28.17 -3.10 6.70
C THR A 594 28.22 -4.63 6.63
N ILE A 595 29.43 -5.17 6.83
CA ILE A 595 29.75 -6.57 6.60
C ILE A 595 29.93 -7.28 7.93
N PHE A 596 29.11 -8.30 8.18
CA PHE A 596 29.29 -9.25 9.25
C PHE A 596 30.04 -10.46 8.67
N GLU A 597 31.36 -10.51 8.94
CA GLU A 597 32.24 -11.57 8.49
C GLU A 597 32.62 -12.57 9.60
N GLY A 598 32.31 -13.86 9.42
CA GLY A 598 32.67 -14.93 10.36
C GLY A 598 31.48 -15.69 10.92
N GLU A 599 31.73 -16.58 11.89
CA GLU A 599 30.67 -17.37 12.54
C GLU A 599 29.75 -16.44 13.33
N PHE A 600 28.46 -16.46 12.99
CA PHE A 600 27.43 -15.73 13.71
C PHE A 600 26.53 -16.73 14.44
N TRP A 601 26.43 -16.55 15.75
CA TRP A 601 25.55 -17.34 16.60
C TRP A 601 24.47 -16.38 17.10
N ALA A 602 23.27 -16.41 16.50
CA ALA A 602 22.09 -15.81 17.13
C ALA A 602 21.58 -16.79 18.19
N TYR A 603 22.25 -16.81 19.34
CA TYR A 603 21.99 -17.75 20.43
C TYR A 603 21.52 -17.00 21.67
N ASP A 604 20.22 -16.99 21.96
CA ASP A 604 19.74 -16.42 23.22
C ASP A 604 20.25 -17.21 24.45
N GLY A 605 20.92 -16.51 25.37
CA GLY A 605 21.59 -17.08 26.53
C GLY A 605 20.59 -17.60 27.57
N GLY A 606 20.34 -18.90 27.58
CA GLY A 606 19.69 -19.60 28.69
C GLY A 606 18.53 -20.50 28.29
N ALA A 607 18.55 -21.71 28.83
CA ALA A 607 17.57 -22.78 28.70
C ALA A 607 16.14 -22.40 28.23
N TYR A 608 15.88 -22.56 26.92
CA TYR A 608 14.59 -23.02 26.36
C TYR A 608 13.31 -22.26 26.80
N SER A 609 13.37 -20.96 27.09
CA SER A 609 12.17 -20.23 27.55
C SER A 609 11.98 -18.79 27.06
N ASN A 610 12.87 -18.21 26.25
CA ASN A 610 12.74 -16.81 25.82
C ASN A 610 12.59 -16.67 24.30
N TYR A 611 11.44 -16.13 23.89
CA TYR A 611 10.92 -16.00 22.52
C TYR A 611 11.35 -14.69 21.85
N ALA A 612 12.61 -14.27 22.01
CA ALA A 612 13.06 -12.99 21.47
C ALA A 612 13.16 -13.03 19.93
N SER A 613 12.49 -12.07 19.29
CA SER A 613 12.52 -11.81 17.85
C SER A 613 13.60 -10.77 17.51
N SER A 614 14.32 -10.93 16.40
CA SER A 614 15.34 -9.94 16.02
C SER A 614 15.27 -9.60 14.55
N THR A 615 15.43 -8.32 14.22
CA THR A 615 15.35 -7.82 12.85
C THR A 615 16.70 -7.28 12.39
N PHE A 616 17.14 -7.63 11.19
CA PHE A 616 18.37 -7.15 10.55
C PHE A 616 18.02 -6.45 9.25
N ILE A 617 18.52 -5.22 9.06
CA ILE A 617 18.23 -4.38 7.91
C ILE A 617 19.53 -3.90 7.28
N ASN A 618 19.67 -4.01 5.96
CA ASN A 618 20.82 -3.49 5.20
C ASN A 618 22.18 -4.02 5.68
N VAL A 619 22.29 -5.32 5.94
CA VAL A 619 23.55 -5.97 6.36
C VAL A 619 24.01 -6.99 5.31
N THR A 620 25.31 -7.03 5.03
CA THR A 620 25.92 -8.15 4.30
C THR A 620 26.49 -9.16 5.28
N PHE A 621 25.98 -10.39 5.23
CA PHE A 621 26.54 -11.54 5.92
C PHE A 621 27.48 -12.30 4.98
N LYS A 622 28.74 -12.45 5.38
CA LYS A 622 29.79 -13.03 4.53
C LYS A 622 30.63 -14.04 5.30
N ASN A 623 31.03 -15.15 4.67
CA ASN A 623 31.96 -16.14 5.20
C ASN A 623 31.51 -16.84 6.52
N SER A 624 31.65 -18.17 6.59
CA SER A 624 31.24 -19.05 7.72
C SER A 624 29.73 -19.19 7.92
N PRO A 625 29.25 -20.30 8.55
CA PRO A 625 27.82 -20.52 8.73
C PRO A 625 27.13 -19.45 9.59
N LEU A 626 25.87 -19.16 9.27
CA LEU A 626 24.95 -18.35 10.05
C LEU A 626 24.02 -19.28 10.84
N LEU A 627 24.24 -19.39 12.15
CA LEU A 627 23.42 -20.21 13.03
C LEU A 627 22.30 -19.35 13.63
N ILE A 628 21.06 -19.63 13.22
CA ILE A 628 19.86 -18.92 13.69
C ILE A 628 19.06 -19.83 14.61
N ILE A 629 18.64 -19.24 15.72
CA ILE A 629 17.71 -19.81 16.68
C ILE A 629 16.65 -18.74 16.96
N ASN A 630 15.43 -19.17 17.27
CA ASN A 630 14.27 -18.31 17.49
C ASN A 630 13.85 -17.53 16.24
N GLU A 631 12.93 -16.58 16.41
CA GLU A 631 12.36 -15.80 15.32
C GLU A 631 13.34 -14.73 14.82
N LYS A 632 13.45 -14.58 13.49
CA LYS A 632 14.35 -13.61 12.86
C LYS A 632 13.75 -13.01 11.60
N ASN A 633 13.99 -11.71 11.40
CA ASN A 633 13.60 -11.01 10.19
C ASN A 633 14.85 -10.40 9.53
N PHE A 634 15.03 -10.63 8.24
CA PHE A 634 16.09 -10.03 7.43
C PHE A 634 15.45 -9.22 6.31
N ILE A 635 15.79 -7.94 6.24
CA ILE A 635 15.21 -7.00 5.27
C ILE A 635 16.35 -6.38 4.49
N ASN A 636 16.31 -6.51 3.16
CA ASN A 636 17.31 -5.94 2.26
C ASN A 636 18.77 -6.31 2.65
N CYS A 637 18.98 -7.56 3.07
CA CYS A 637 20.30 -8.08 3.43
C CYS A 637 20.93 -8.86 2.26
N THR A 638 22.25 -8.98 2.26
CA THR A 638 22.98 -9.83 1.30
C THR A 638 23.70 -10.96 2.03
N PHE A 639 23.66 -12.17 1.47
CA PHE A 639 24.35 -13.36 1.96
C PHE A 639 25.34 -13.85 0.89
N ILE A 640 26.64 -13.86 1.21
CA ILE A 640 27.71 -14.20 0.27
C ILE A 640 28.54 -15.38 0.80
N ASP A 641 28.67 -16.44 0.00
CA ASP A 641 29.43 -17.67 0.30
C ASP A 641 29.26 -18.15 1.75
N LYS A 642 27.99 -18.21 2.18
CA LYS A 642 27.61 -18.47 3.58
C LYS A 642 26.42 -19.42 3.63
N SER A 643 26.56 -20.49 4.41
CA SER A 643 25.44 -21.40 4.71
C SER A 643 24.61 -20.86 5.87
N VAL A 644 23.30 -21.07 5.83
CA VAL A 644 22.37 -20.69 6.90
C VAL A 644 21.87 -21.95 7.59
N VAL A 645 21.87 -21.98 8.92
CA VAL A 645 21.45 -23.16 9.70
C VAL A 645 20.39 -22.71 10.70
N LEU A 646 19.17 -23.21 10.56
CA LEU A 646 18.02 -22.84 11.39
C LEU A 646 17.74 -23.92 12.44
N ASN A 647 17.64 -23.54 13.71
CA ASN A 647 17.16 -24.35 14.83
C ASN A 647 17.88 -25.68 15.12
N TYR A 648 19.13 -25.84 14.64
CA TYR A 648 19.97 -27.02 14.92
C TYR A 648 20.07 -27.33 16.43
N MET A 649 20.27 -26.30 17.27
CA MET A 649 20.41 -26.48 18.71
C MET A 649 19.12 -26.98 19.38
N ILE A 650 17.96 -26.58 18.86
CA ILE A 650 16.65 -27.04 19.33
C ILE A 650 16.47 -28.51 18.99
N TRP A 651 16.72 -28.89 17.73
CA TRP A 651 16.70 -30.28 17.30
C TRP A 651 17.63 -31.17 18.12
N ARG A 652 18.85 -30.70 18.42
CA ARG A 652 19.82 -31.43 19.26
C ARG A 652 19.31 -31.64 20.68
N ALA A 653 18.65 -30.63 21.26
CA ALA A 653 18.07 -30.71 22.60
C ALA A 653 16.94 -31.71 22.70
N VAL A 654 16.00 -31.64 21.76
CA VAL A 654 14.80 -32.49 21.70
C VAL A 654 15.20 -33.95 21.49
N ASN A 655 16.14 -34.23 20.59
CA ASN A 655 16.62 -35.61 20.37
C ASN A 655 17.47 -36.14 21.55
N GLY A 656 18.10 -35.26 22.33
CA GLY A 656 18.90 -35.65 23.49
C GLY A 656 18.06 -35.99 24.74
N ALA A 657 16.91 -35.32 24.93
CA ALA A 657 16.01 -35.55 26.06
C ALA A 657 14.55 -35.17 25.73
N PRO A 658 13.82 -35.99 24.95
CA PRO A 658 12.50 -35.63 24.40
C PRO A 658 11.45 -35.32 25.46
N GLU A 659 11.53 -35.96 26.63
CA GLU A 659 10.56 -35.81 27.72
C GLU A 659 10.58 -34.43 28.39
N ASN A 660 11.65 -33.64 28.18
CA ASN A 660 11.84 -32.34 28.80
C ASN A 660 11.44 -31.15 27.92
N TYR A 661 11.12 -31.40 26.64
CA TYR A 661 10.92 -30.36 25.63
C TYR A 661 9.64 -30.64 24.85
N ASN A 662 8.60 -29.84 25.10
CA ASN A 662 7.37 -29.84 24.33
C ASN A 662 7.15 -28.43 23.77
N PHE A 663 7.75 -28.14 22.61
CA PHE A 663 7.48 -26.89 21.91
C PHE A 663 6.11 -27.00 21.23
N GLU A 664 5.19 -26.12 21.61
CA GLU A 664 3.85 -26.03 21.02
C GLU A 664 3.85 -25.21 19.71
N HIS A 665 5.00 -24.63 19.32
CA HIS A 665 5.12 -23.86 18.07
C HIS A 665 6.48 -23.98 17.36
N SER A 666 6.51 -23.54 16.09
CA SER A 666 7.71 -23.42 15.25
C SER A 666 8.20 -21.98 15.21
N PHE A 667 9.51 -21.79 15.05
CA PHE A 667 10.12 -20.46 15.00
C PHE A 667 10.17 -19.94 13.57
N VAL A 668 9.69 -18.71 13.37
CA VAL A 668 9.57 -18.08 12.05
C VAL A 668 10.81 -17.27 11.70
N THR A 669 11.43 -17.58 10.56
CA THR A 669 12.51 -16.77 9.97
C THR A 669 12.06 -16.21 8.61
N THR A 670 12.06 -14.89 8.45
CA THR A 670 11.62 -14.24 7.21
C THR A 670 12.76 -13.48 6.55
N PHE A 671 12.93 -13.67 5.25
CA PHE A 671 13.84 -12.91 4.39
C PHE A 671 13.01 -12.12 3.38
N THR A 672 13.12 -10.79 3.41
CA THR A 672 12.39 -9.88 2.51
C THR A 672 13.37 -9.06 1.70
N ASN A 673 13.24 -9.08 0.38
CA ASN A 673 14.11 -8.33 -0.55
C ASN A 673 15.61 -8.63 -0.36
N CYS A 674 15.94 -9.85 0.07
CA CYS A 674 17.33 -10.25 0.33
C CYS A 674 17.99 -10.88 -0.91
N GLU A 675 19.32 -10.82 -0.98
CA GLU A 675 20.10 -11.45 -2.03
C GLU A 675 21.01 -12.53 -1.45
N PHE A 676 20.94 -13.72 -2.02
CA PHE A 676 21.85 -14.82 -1.75
C PHE A 676 22.71 -15.03 -2.98
N ARG A 677 24.03 -14.90 -2.85
CA ARG A 677 24.90 -15.00 -4.02
C ARG A 677 26.25 -15.67 -3.80
N ASP A 678 26.85 -16.05 -4.92
CA ASP A 678 28.23 -16.52 -5.05
C ASP A 678 28.57 -17.63 -4.05
N SER A 679 27.69 -18.62 -3.97
CA SER A 679 27.76 -19.70 -2.97
C SER A 679 28.02 -21.04 -3.64
N ASN A 680 29.01 -21.79 -3.14
CA ASN A 680 29.36 -23.12 -3.68
C ASN A 680 29.52 -24.16 -2.56
N PHE A 681 28.48 -24.95 -2.35
CA PHE A 681 28.39 -25.93 -1.27
C PHE A 681 28.28 -27.36 -1.79
N GLU A 682 28.93 -28.31 -1.13
CA GLU A 682 28.69 -29.75 -1.36
C GLU A 682 27.32 -30.20 -0.81
N GLY A 683 26.68 -29.38 0.05
CA GLY A 683 25.37 -29.61 0.69
C GLY A 683 24.30 -28.62 0.20
N SER A 684 23.53 -28.01 1.11
CA SER A 684 22.55 -26.97 0.79
C SER A 684 23.02 -25.57 1.18
N LEU A 685 22.39 -24.54 0.59
CA LEU A 685 22.59 -23.16 1.03
C LEU A 685 22.04 -22.94 2.45
N LEU A 686 20.86 -23.50 2.74
CA LEU A 686 20.20 -23.42 4.03
C LEU A 686 19.87 -24.83 4.56
N GLU A 687 20.11 -25.07 5.85
CA GLU A 687 19.69 -26.26 6.58
C GLU A 687 18.59 -25.89 7.58
N ALA A 688 17.38 -26.43 7.38
CA ALA A 688 16.24 -26.21 8.26
C ALA A 688 15.97 -27.47 9.08
N TYR A 689 16.09 -27.37 10.41
CA TYR A 689 15.76 -28.45 11.34
C TYR A 689 14.30 -28.35 11.82
N ILE A 690 13.78 -29.38 12.50
CA ILE A 690 12.43 -29.36 13.11
C ILE A 690 12.18 -28.10 13.96
N TYR A 691 10.92 -27.66 14.05
CA TYR A 691 10.49 -26.40 14.68
C TYR A 691 10.88 -25.15 13.88
N THR A 692 10.89 -25.23 12.55
CA THR A 692 11.26 -24.12 11.67
C THR A 692 10.16 -23.78 10.69
N GLN A 693 9.78 -22.50 10.65
CA GLN A 693 9.12 -21.88 9.52
C GLN A 693 10.10 -20.91 8.86
N VAL A 694 10.25 -20.98 7.54
CA VAL A 694 11.12 -20.05 6.80
C VAL A 694 10.37 -19.47 5.60
N ASN A 695 10.45 -18.15 5.45
CA ASN A 695 9.80 -17.41 4.38
C ASN A 695 10.83 -16.60 3.59
N PHE A 696 10.81 -16.72 2.26
CA PHE A 696 11.56 -15.87 1.34
C PHE A 696 10.57 -15.07 0.51
N ILE A 697 10.63 -13.75 0.59
CA ILE A 697 9.71 -12.82 -0.07
C ILE A 697 10.53 -11.89 -0.96
N ASN A 698 10.29 -11.91 -2.26
CA ASN A 698 10.99 -11.08 -3.25
C ASN A 698 12.53 -11.20 -3.13
N CYS A 699 13.05 -12.39 -2.86
CA CYS A 699 14.48 -12.62 -2.70
C CYS A 699 15.14 -13.03 -4.02
N THR A 700 16.41 -12.68 -4.21
CA THR A 700 17.20 -13.10 -5.38
C THR A 700 18.26 -14.11 -4.96
N PHE A 701 18.34 -15.21 -5.69
CA PHE A 701 19.36 -16.24 -5.56
C PHE A 701 20.22 -16.23 -6.83
N SER A 702 21.50 -15.89 -6.74
CA SER A 702 22.37 -15.75 -7.90
C SER A 702 23.71 -16.49 -7.80
N ASN A 703 24.16 -17.13 -8.88
CA ASN A 703 25.45 -17.85 -8.92
C ASN A 703 25.60 -18.90 -7.78
N ILE A 704 24.57 -19.71 -7.56
CA ILE A 704 24.58 -20.72 -6.49
C ILE A 704 24.85 -22.10 -7.08
N THR A 705 25.79 -22.83 -6.52
CA THR A 705 25.98 -24.27 -6.77
C THR A 705 25.83 -25.02 -5.44
N ALA A 706 24.83 -25.89 -5.35
CA ALA A 706 24.51 -26.67 -4.16
C ALA A 706 23.69 -27.92 -4.54
N ASN A 707 23.42 -28.84 -3.62
CA ASN A 707 22.39 -29.86 -3.81
C ASN A 707 20.99 -29.24 -3.79
N SER A 708 20.74 -28.31 -2.87
CA SER A 708 19.49 -27.56 -2.77
C SER A 708 19.65 -26.15 -2.18
N ILE A 709 18.62 -25.31 -2.34
CA ILE A 709 18.56 -24.02 -1.63
C ILE A 709 18.23 -24.26 -0.16
N VAL A 710 17.20 -25.04 0.14
CA VAL A 710 16.85 -25.43 1.52
C VAL A 710 16.88 -26.96 1.65
N ASN A 711 17.59 -27.48 2.65
CA ASN A 711 17.55 -28.88 3.05
C ASN A 711 16.78 -29.02 4.36
N ASN A 712 15.73 -29.83 4.35
CA ASN A 712 14.97 -30.24 5.51
C ASN A 712 14.85 -31.77 5.57
N SER A 713 15.99 -32.46 5.41
CA SER A 713 16.08 -33.91 5.55
C SER A 713 15.99 -34.39 7.02
N PHE A 714 15.83 -33.47 7.98
CA PHE A 714 15.84 -33.75 9.42
C PHE A 714 14.45 -34.02 10.01
N GLY A 715 13.39 -33.83 9.21
CA GLY A 715 11.99 -34.08 9.56
C GLY A 715 11.18 -32.80 9.75
N PHE A 716 9.85 -32.93 9.76
CA PHE A 716 8.90 -31.83 9.95
C PHE A 716 8.01 -32.09 11.17
N THR A 717 7.74 -31.04 11.95
CA THR A 717 6.55 -30.95 12.80
C THR A 717 5.31 -30.61 11.97
N LEU A 718 4.12 -30.60 12.59
CA LEU A 718 2.89 -30.16 11.91
C LEU A 718 2.87 -28.65 11.60
N GLN A 719 3.72 -27.86 12.26
CA GLN A 719 3.75 -26.40 12.12
C GLN A 719 4.96 -25.88 11.36
N ASP A 720 5.84 -26.77 10.89
CA ASP A 720 7.04 -26.40 10.14
C ASP A 720 6.66 -26.05 8.68
N SER A 721 7.27 -25.02 8.10
CA SER A 721 7.02 -24.61 6.71
C SER A 721 8.26 -24.01 6.02
N ILE A 722 8.33 -24.11 4.69
CA ILE A 722 9.39 -23.52 3.86
C ILE A 722 8.76 -22.83 2.65
N ASN A 723 8.71 -21.51 2.63
CA ASN A 723 7.95 -20.76 1.62
C ASN A 723 8.84 -19.80 0.82
N PHE A 724 8.64 -19.77 -0.49
CA PHE A 724 9.25 -18.82 -1.42
C PHE A 724 8.13 -18.10 -2.19
N TYR A 725 8.18 -16.78 -2.16
CA TYR A 725 7.21 -15.88 -2.78
C TYR A 725 7.96 -14.89 -3.67
N ASP A 726 7.63 -14.87 -4.97
CA ASP A 726 8.18 -13.95 -5.97
C ASP A 726 9.72 -13.88 -6.00
N CYS A 727 10.37 -15.02 -5.75
CA CYS A 727 11.83 -15.09 -5.68
C CYS A 727 12.45 -15.32 -7.07
N THR A 728 13.58 -14.67 -7.35
CA THR A 728 14.32 -14.82 -8.61
C THR A 728 15.49 -15.79 -8.44
N PHE A 729 15.67 -16.72 -9.40
CA PHE A 729 16.77 -17.68 -9.40
C PHE A 729 17.63 -17.51 -10.66
N ASP A 730 18.76 -16.83 -10.54
CA ASP A 730 19.67 -16.51 -11.64
C ASP A 730 20.95 -17.36 -11.57
N ASN A 731 21.26 -18.13 -12.60
CA ASN A 731 22.44 -19.02 -12.60
C ASN A 731 22.54 -19.91 -11.34
N VAL A 732 21.41 -20.52 -10.95
CA VAL A 732 21.31 -21.44 -9.82
C VAL A 732 21.41 -22.88 -10.33
N ASN A 733 22.46 -23.59 -9.89
CA ASN A 733 22.74 -24.99 -10.22
C ASN A 733 22.50 -25.88 -9.00
N VAL A 734 21.25 -26.35 -8.85
CA VAL A 734 20.81 -27.24 -7.77
C VAL A 734 20.03 -28.44 -8.30
N LYS A 735 19.91 -29.50 -7.51
CA LYS A 735 19.02 -30.64 -7.81
C LYS A 735 17.56 -30.29 -7.52
N GLY A 736 17.31 -29.51 -6.46
CA GLY A 736 16.02 -29.05 -5.99
C GLY A 736 16.11 -27.68 -5.33
N ILE A 737 15.05 -26.87 -5.36
CA ILE A 737 14.97 -25.70 -4.47
C ILE A 737 14.85 -26.18 -3.02
N VAL A 738 14.00 -27.18 -2.76
CA VAL A 738 13.86 -27.81 -1.44
C VAL A 738 14.25 -29.29 -1.51
N ASP A 739 15.04 -29.76 -0.55
CA ASP A 739 15.42 -31.16 -0.36
C ASP A 739 14.75 -31.71 0.91
N ILE A 740 14.02 -32.80 0.77
CA ILE A 740 13.28 -33.48 1.84
C ILE A 740 13.50 -35.00 1.77
N PRO A 741 13.21 -35.78 2.85
CA PRO A 741 13.34 -37.24 2.80
C PRO A 741 12.35 -37.87 1.81
N ALA A 742 12.80 -38.86 1.04
CA ALA A 742 11.98 -39.49 0.00
C ALA A 742 10.71 -40.14 0.57
N GLY A 743 9.58 -39.91 -0.11
CA GLY A 743 8.27 -40.44 0.30
C GLY A 743 7.63 -39.66 1.44
N THR A 744 8.18 -38.50 1.82
CA THR A 744 7.50 -37.55 2.69
C THR A 744 6.56 -36.67 1.86
N THR A 745 5.26 -36.98 1.86
CA THR A 745 4.24 -36.09 1.27
C THR A 745 3.65 -35.20 2.35
N PRO A 746 4.02 -33.92 2.33
CA PRO A 746 2.98 -32.90 2.47
C PRO A 746 3.32 -31.68 1.63
N VAL A 747 2.58 -31.49 0.54
CA VAL A 747 2.60 -30.27 -0.29
C VAL A 747 2.29 -29.01 0.56
N GLU A 748 1.65 -29.19 1.72
CA GLU A 748 1.32 -28.16 2.72
C GLU A 748 2.53 -27.61 3.52
N ARG A 749 3.71 -28.26 3.50
CA ARG A 749 4.86 -27.85 4.34
C ARG A 749 5.96 -27.10 3.61
N TYR A 750 5.85 -26.96 2.31
CA TYR A 750 6.79 -26.13 1.53
C TYR A 750 6.09 -25.55 0.32
N ARG A 751 6.44 -24.33 -0.07
CA ARG A 751 5.76 -23.52 -1.07
C ARG A 751 6.77 -22.78 -1.93
N ILE A 752 6.63 -22.81 -3.26
CA ILE A 752 7.48 -22.10 -4.21
C ILE A 752 6.60 -21.41 -5.26
N GLU A 753 6.40 -20.10 -5.12
CA GLU A 753 5.54 -19.26 -5.96
C GLU A 753 6.38 -18.19 -6.71
N GLY A 754 6.16 -18.02 -8.02
CA GLY A 754 6.56 -16.80 -8.75
C GLY A 754 8.02 -16.68 -9.29
N GLY A 755 8.77 -17.77 -9.50
CA GLY A 755 10.18 -17.67 -9.91
C GLY A 755 10.51 -17.70 -11.42
N THR A 756 11.55 -16.97 -11.82
CA THR A 756 12.18 -17.05 -13.15
C THR A 756 13.53 -17.81 -13.06
N GLY A 757 13.88 -18.61 -14.08
CA GLY A 757 15.24 -19.16 -14.25
C GLY A 757 15.49 -20.64 -13.91
N VAL A 758 14.48 -21.44 -13.53
CA VAL A 758 14.65 -22.88 -13.26
C VAL A 758 14.12 -23.73 -14.43
N GLU A 759 15.00 -24.40 -15.17
CA GLU A 759 14.63 -25.36 -16.22
C GLU A 759 14.69 -26.80 -15.69
N ASN A 760 13.67 -27.28 -14.95
CA ASN A 760 13.32 -28.71 -14.82
C ASN A 760 12.10 -28.89 -13.90
N PHE A 761 11.01 -29.44 -14.44
CA PHE A 761 9.75 -29.60 -13.71
C PHE A 761 9.53 -31.07 -13.29
N GLY A 762 9.65 -31.32 -11.99
CA GLY A 762 9.28 -32.58 -11.33
C GLY A 762 10.18 -32.90 -10.13
N PRO A 763 9.67 -33.60 -9.09
CA PRO A 763 10.52 -34.08 -8.01
C PRO A 763 11.56 -35.06 -8.57
N ILE A 764 12.84 -34.81 -8.28
CA ILE A 764 13.89 -35.80 -8.55
C ILE A 764 14.05 -36.61 -7.27
N THR A 765 13.70 -37.90 -7.32
CA THR A 765 13.99 -38.82 -6.22
C THR A 765 15.35 -39.47 -6.46
N GLU A 766 16.31 -39.21 -5.58
CA GLU A 766 17.65 -39.79 -5.63
C GLU A 766 18.15 -40.08 -4.22
N ASP A 767 18.79 -41.24 -4.01
CA ASP A 767 19.45 -41.62 -2.74
C ASP A 767 18.59 -41.50 -1.46
N GLY A 768 17.26 -41.58 -1.57
CA GLY A 768 16.36 -41.45 -0.43
C GLY A 768 15.96 -40.01 -0.11
N HIS A 769 16.17 -39.08 -1.03
CA HIS A 769 15.76 -37.67 -1.00
C HIS A 769 14.80 -37.36 -2.15
N ASP A 770 13.84 -36.46 -1.92
CA ASP A 770 12.98 -35.85 -2.93
C ASP A 770 13.36 -34.37 -3.09
N PHE A 771 13.83 -34.00 -4.29
CA PHE A 771 14.22 -32.63 -4.63
C PHE A 771 13.05 -31.89 -5.31
N VAL A 772 12.50 -30.87 -4.66
CA VAL A 772 11.31 -30.12 -5.09
C VAL A 772 11.72 -28.80 -5.76
N ASN A 773 11.23 -28.57 -6.98
CA ASN A 773 11.52 -27.35 -7.76
C ASN A 773 10.33 -26.41 -7.95
N THR A 774 9.09 -26.90 -7.78
CA THR A 774 7.86 -26.09 -7.87
C THR A 774 6.77 -26.75 -7.04
N THR A 775 6.00 -25.98 -6.27
CA THR A 775 4.73 -26.46 -5.71
C THR A 775 3.55 -25.92 -6.51
N GLN A 776 2.40 -26.56 -6.36
CA GLN A 776 1.14 -26.12 -6.95
C GLN A 776 0.91 -24.63 -6.60
N SER A 777 0.76 -23.77 -7.61
CA SER A 777 0.36 -22.38 -7.38
C SER A 777 -0.98 -22.39 -6.64
N ARG A 778 -1.07 -21.66 -5.53
CA ARG A 778 -2.38 -21.38 -4.92
C ARG A 778 -3.27 -20.71 -5.93
N THR A 779 -4.54 -21.06 -5.85
CA THR A 779 -5.57 -20.40 -6.62
C THR A 779 -5.75 -19.02 -5.98
N GLU A 780 -5.64 -17.91 -6.72
CA GLU A 780 -5.98 -16.62 -6.10
C GLU A 780 -7.44 -16.66 -5.63
N THR A 781 -7.76 -15.80 -4.69
CA THR A 781 -9.12 -15.62 -4.20
C THR A 781 -9.67 -14.29 -4.65
N VAL A 782 -10.98 -14.23 -4.67
CA VAL A 782 -11.77 -13.05 -4.90
C VAL A 782 -12.64 -12.90 -3.66
N LEU A 783 -12.24 -11.98 -2.80
CA LEU A 783 -13.03 -11.55 -1.65
C LEU A 783 -13.74 -10.25 -2.01
N VAL A 784 -15.05 -10.23 -1.84
CA VAL A 784 -15.90 -9.06 -2.04
C VAL A 784 -16.60 -8.75 -0.72
N ALA A 785 -16.57 -7.49 -0.32
CA ALA A 785 -17.35 -6.96 0.80
C ALA A 785 -18.22 -5.80 0.29
N ASP A 786 -19.49 -5.77 0.69
CA ASP A 786 -20.46 -4.74 0.29
C ASP A 786 -21.47 -4.47 1.43
N ILE A 787 -22.21 -3.37 1.37
CA ILE A 787 -23.31 -3.07 2.28
C ILE A 787 -24.62 -3.07 1.51
N ASP A 788 -25.59 -3.89 1.94
CA ASP A 788 -26.92 -3.88 1.33
C ASP A 788 -27.78 -2.69 1.79
N GLY A 789 -28.92 -2.51 1.12
CA GLY A 789 -29.87 -1.43 1.45
C GLY A 789 -30.51 -1.56 2.83
N ASP A 790 -30.37 -2.72 3.50
CA ASP A 790 -30.89 -2.99 4.84
C ASP A 790 -29.82 -2.76 5.93
N GLY A 791 -28.59 -2.39 5.55
CA GLY A 791 -27.49 -2.14 6.48
C GLY A 791 -26.80 -3.41 6.97
N ASN A 792 -26.78 -4.46 6.15
CA ASN A 792 -25.97 -5.65 6.38
C ASN A 792 -24.67 -5.59 5.59
N LEU A 793 -23.58 -6.00 6.21
CA LEU A 793 -22.34 -6.34 5.53
C LEU A 793 -22.51 -7.69 4.82
N LEU A 794 -22.42 -7.66 3.50
CA LEU A 794 -22.38 -8.81 2.62
C LEU A 794 -20.93 -9.14 2.29
N ILE A 795 -20.55 -10.40 2.44
CA ILE A 795 -19.23 -10.91 2.07
C ILE A 795 -19.42 -12.07 1.12
N ASN A 796 -18.58 -12.15 0.09
CA ASN A 796 -18.52 -13.29 -0.81
C ASN A 796 -17.06 -13.63 -1.11
N LEU A 797 -16.65 -14.86 -0.80
CA LEU A 797 -15.31 -15.38 -1.04
C LEU A 797 -15.39 -16.53 -2.04
N THR A 798 -14.66 -16.37 -3.14
CA THR A 798 -14.53 -17.39 -4.18
C THR A 798 -13.08 -17.55 -4.59
N ASP A 799 -12.74 -18.68 -5.21
CA ASP A 799 -11.47 -18.82 -5.92
C ASP A 799 -11.48 -18.03 -7.26
N VAL A 800 -10.34 -17.85 -7.95
CA VAL A 800 -10.31 -17.14 -9.26
C VAL A 800 -11.18 -17.79 -10.33
N SER A 801 -11.51 -19.07 -10.17
CA SER A 801 -12.39 -19.79 -11.10
C SER A 801 -13.86 -19.52 -10.81
N GLY A 802 -14.17 -18.80 -9.73
CA GLY A 802 -15.52 -18.47 -9.27
C GLY A 802 -16.17 -19.56 -8.43
N ASN A 803 -15.41 -20.53 -7.92
CA ASN A 803 -15.94 -21.55 -7.01
C ASN A 803 -16.08 -20.97 -5.60
N ALA A 804 -17.22 -21.21 -4.97
CA ALA A 804 -17.49 -20.82 -3.60
C ALA A 804 -16.51 -21.47 -2.62
N MET A 805 -15.90 -20.66 -1.75
CA MET A 805 -15.01 -21.11 -0.69
C MET A 805 -15.81 -21.34 0.59
N ALA A 806 -16.51 -22.47 0.61
CA ALA A 806 -17.43 -22.84 1.68
C ALA A 806 -16.70 -23.17 2.98
N GLU A 807 -17.30 -22.79 4.11
CA GLU A 807 -16.82 -23.11 5.47
C GLU A 807 -15.44 -22.50 5.83
N GLU A 808 -14.88 -21.65 4.97
CA GLU A 808 -13.71 -20.81 5.29
C GLU A 808 -14.09 -19.67 6.24
N GLU A 809 -13.10 -19.08 6.90
CA GLU A 809 -13.29 -17.94 7.80
C GLU A 809 -12.76 -16.65 7.17
N VAL A 810 -13.48 -15.55 7.39
CA VAL A 810 -13.02 -14.20 7.08
C VAL A 810 -12.88 -13.39 8.36
N LEU A 811 -11.82 -12.59 8.44
CA LEU A 811 -11.57 -11.65 9.51
C LEU A 811 -12.22 -10.30 9.18
N ILE A 812 -12.97 -9.75 10.12
CA ILE A 812 -13.61 -8.44 9.97
C ILE A 812 -13.07 -7.49 11.02
N THR A 813 -12.60 -6.33 10.59
CA THR A 813 -12.16 -5.22 11.42
C THR A 813 -13.05 -4.01 11.16
N VAL A 814 -13.49 -3.33 12.22
CA VAL A 814 -14.24 -2.08 12.12
C VAL A 814 -13.41 -0.95 12.73
N ASN A 815 -13.17 0.12 11.96
CA ASN A 815 -12.42 1.31 12.39
C ASN A 815 -10.99 1.01 12.92
N GLY A 816 -10.36 -0.07 12.45
CA GLY A 816 -9.03 -0.48 12.89
C GLY A 816 -9.00 -1.24 14.23
N ASP A 817 -10.16 -1.64 14.76
CA ASP A 817 -10.25 -2.50 15.95
C ASP A 817 -9.73 -3.93 15.69
N GLU A 818 -9.60 -4.73 16.77
CA GLU A 818 -9.17 -6.13 16.70
C GLU A 818 -10.01 -6.93 15.71
N ALA A 819 -9.35 -7.68 14.82
CA ALA A 819 -10.00 -8.46 13.78
C ALA A 819 -10.77 -9.65 14.39
N VAL A 820 -12.03 -9.79 14.01
CA VAL A 820 -12.91 -10.86 14.53
C VAL A 820 -13.22 -11.86 13.41
N PRO A 821 -13.06 -13.18 13.63
CA PRO A 821 -13.34 -14.20 12.63
C PRO A 821 -14.85 -14.49 12.50
N TYR A 822 -15.30 -14.66 11.25
CA TYR A 822 -16.66 -15.07 10.91
C TYR A 822 -16.61 -16.19 9.86
N ALA A 823 -17.27 -17.30 10.15
CA ALA A 823 -17.39 -18.41 9.23
C ALA A 823 -18.36 -18.08 8.09
N LEU A 824 -17.95 -18.44 6.87
CA LEU A 824 -18.77 -18.31 5.68
C LEU A 824 -19.79 -19.45 5.56
N GLY A 825 -20.90 -19.15 4.89
CA GLY A 825 -21.89 -20.14 4.48
C GLY A 825 -21.35 -21.15 3.48
N ALA A 826 -22.14 -22.19 3.21
CA ALA A 826 -21.79 -23.25 2.25
C ALA A 826 -21.68 -22.75 0.79
N ASP A 827 -22.07 -21.51 0.53
CA ASP A 827 -21.94 -20.82 -0.75
C ASP A 827 -20.80 -19.78 -0.76
N GLY A 828 -19.94 -19.77 0.27
CA GLY A 828 -18.82 -18.84 0.39
C GLY A 828 -19.25 -17.43 0.80
N THR A 829 -20.48 -17.25 1.28
CA THR A 829 -21.01 -15.92 1.62
C THR A 829 -21.28 -15.71 3.12
N LEU A 830 -21.24 -14.46 3.56
CA LEU A 830 -21.70 -14.03 4.88
C LEU A 830 -22.61 -12.81 4.71
N SER A 831 -23.67 -12.73 5.52
CA SER A 831 -24.50 -11.54 5.67
C SER A 831 -24.67 -11.26 7.15
N ILE A 832 -24.19 -10.12 7.62
CA ILE A 832 -24.24 -9.74 9.04
C ILE A 832 -24.69 -8.29 9.18
N ALA A 833 -25.64 -8.02 10.08
CA ALA A 833 -26.09 -6.66 10.33
C ALA A 833 -24.93 -5.80 10.89
N LEU A 834 -24.77 -4.57 10.41
CA LEU A 834 -23.74 -3.65 10.93
C LEU A 834 -23.89 -3.43 12.44
N THR A 835 -25.11 -3.47 12.96
CA THR A 835 -25.42 -3.39 14.39
C THR A 835 -24.97 -4.61 15.19
N ASP A 836 -24.77 -5.75 14.54
CA ASP A 836 -24.24 -6.97 15.16
C ASP A 836 -22.70 -7.00 15.11
N LEU A 837 -22.08 -6.21 14.22
CA LEU A 837 -20.64 -6.00 14.15
C LEU A 837 -20.15 -4.94 15.16
N THR A 838 -20.89 -3.85 15.34
CA THR A 838 -20.46 -2.74 16.20
C THR A 838 -21.62 -1.93 16.78
N ASP A 839 -21.41 -1.38 17.98
CA ASP A 839 -22.28 -0.38 18.61
C ASP A 839 -21.86 1.07 18.25
N VAL A 840 -20.77 1.25 17.49
CA VAL A 840 -20.25 2.57 17.08
C VAL A 840 -21.16 3.17 16.01
N THR A 841 -21.61 4.40 16.23
CA THR A 841 -22.44 5.15 15.27
C THR A 841 -21.61 6.17 14.49
N GLY A 842 -22.07 6.54 13.29
CA GLY A 842 -21.33 7.40 12.37
C GLY A 842 -20.59 6.61 11.28
N LYS A 843 -19.51 7.18 10.72
CA LYS A 843 -18.74 6.53 9.67
C LYS A 843 -18.03 5.28 10.23
N LEU A 844 -18.20 4.16 9.55
CA LEU A 844 -17.54 2.89 9.80
C LEU A 844 -16.63 2.59 8.61
N ASP A 845 -15.34 2.39 8.87
CA ASP A 845 -14.37 1.86 7.92
C ASP A 845 -14.21 0.36 8.21
N ILE A 846 -14.76 -0.51 7.37
CA ILE A 846 -14.86 -1.95 7.60
C ILE A 846 -13.89 -2.66 6.66
N ALA A 847 -12.89 -3.33 7.22
CA ALA A 847 -11.96 -4.19 6.47
C ALA A 847 -12.36 -5.65 6.65
N VAL A 848 -12.34 -6.41 5.58
CA VAL A 848 -12.55 -7.85 5.56
C VAL A 848 -11.31 -8.49 4.97
N ALA A 849 -10.75 -9.51 5.63
CA ALA A 849 -9.60 -10.25 5.13
C ALA A 849 -9.92 -11.75 5.14
N PHE A 850 -9.63 -12.41 4.03
CA PHE A 850 -9.42 -13.84 4.01
C PHE A 850 -7.92 -14.07 4.16
N GLU A 851 -7.53 -14.68 5.26
CA GLU A 851 -6.15 -15.07 5.45
C GLU A 851 -5.79 -16.18 4.47
N GLU A 852 -4.58 -16.13 3.95
CA GLU A 852 -4.12 -17.14 3.02
C GLU A 852 -4.13 -18.54 3.65
N ASN A 853 -4.49 -19.56 2.87
CA ASN A 853 -4.50 -20.95 3.33
C ASN A 853 -3.74 -21.87 2.36
N ASP A 854 -3.81 -23.18 2.60
CA ASP A 854 -3.04 -24.17 1.84
C ASP A 854 -3.43 -24.22 0.35
N GLU A 855 -4.71 -23.99 0.05
CA GLU A 855 -5.30 -24.09 -1.30
C GLU A 855 -5.39 -22.73 -2.01
N TYR A 856 -5.52 -21.64 -1.26
CA TYR A 856 -5.93 -20.34 -1.76
C TYR A 856 -5.08 -19.18 -1.22
N LYS A 857 -4.76 -18.20 -2.07
CA LYS A 857 -4.02 -17.00 -1.63
C LYS A 857 -4.92 -16.12 -0.74
N GLY A 858 -4.29 -15.30 0.10
CA GLY A 858 -5.03 -14.34 0.90
C GLY A 858 -5.61 -13.22 0.04
N SER A 859 -6.71 -12.65 0.48
CA SER A 859 -7.33 -11.50 -0.18
C SER A 859 -7.97 -10.61 0.86
N SER A 860 -7.94 -9.31 0.65
CA SER A 860 -8.62 -8.34 1.48
C SER A 860 -9.67 -7.60 0.65
N ALA A 861 -10.70 -7.10 1.32
CA ALA A 861 -11.66 -6.14 0.80
C ALA A 861 -11.92 -5.09 1.88
N ALA A 862 -12.37 -3.90 1.50
CA ALA A 862 -12.80 -2.89 2.45
C ALA A 862 -14.05 -2.18 1.94
N VAL A 863 -14.94 -1.82 2.87
CA VAL A 863 -16.16 -1.07 2.61
C VAL A 863 -16.38 -0.04 3.70
N ASN A 864 -16.95 1.10 3.31
CA ASN A 864 -17.31 2.15 4.27
C ASN A 864 -18.83 2.19 4.41
N ALA A 865 -19.32 2.35 5.63
CA ALA A 865 -20.74 2.50 5.93
C ALA A 865 -20.97 3.72 6.83
N VAL A 866 -22.21 4.22 6.89
CA VAL A 866 -22.61 5.20 7.90
C VAL A 866 -23.76 4.60 8.69
N LEU A 867 -23.53 4.33 9.98
CA LEU A 867 -24.57 3.82 10.87
C LEU A 867 -25.31 4.98 11.54
N GLU A 868 -26.50 5.31 11.02
CA GLU A 868 -27.36 6.38 11.52
C GLU A 868 -28.48 5.84 12.42
N ILE A 869 -28.80 6.54 13.51
CA ILE A 869 -29.97 6.22 14.35
C ILE A 869 -31.22 6.84 13.71
N ASN A 870 -32.00 6.03 12.99
CA ASN A 870 -33.32 6.45 12.51
C ASN A 870 -34.34 6.43 13.65
N ASN A 871 -34.63 7.60 14.22
CA ASN A 871 -35.79 7.76 15.09
C ASN A 871 -37.08 7.67 14.25
N VAL A 872 -37.71 6.50 14.22
CA VAL A 872 -38.99 6.30 13.50
C VAL A 872 -40.12 7.03 14.24
N THR A 873 -40.59 8.15 13.69
CA THR A 873 -41.88 8.76 14.04
C THR A 873 -42.99 8.17 13.18
N VAL A 874 -43.91 7.44 13.80
CA VAL A 874 -45.16 6.95 13.17
C VAL A 874 -46.20 8.06 13.23
N GLU A 875 -46.61 8.61 12.08
CA GLU A 875 -47.73 9.55 12.00
C GLU A 875 -49.07 8.81 11.82
N VAL A 876 -49.98 9.00 12.78
CA VAL A 876 -51.42 8.66 12.68
C VAL A 876 -52.16 9.96 12.30
N PRO A 877 -53.23 9.92 11.46
CA PRO A 877 -53.73 11.10 10.76
C PRO A 877 -54.17 12.23 11.68
N VAL A 878 -53.83 13.45 11.27
CA VAL A 878 -53.97 14.70 12.02
C VAL A 878 -55.45 15.11 12.15
N GLU A 879 -55.94 15.14 13.39
CA GLU A 879 -56.84 16.21 13.84
C GLU A 879 -56.05 17.13 14.78
N VAL A 880 -56.02 18.42 14.44
CA VAL A 880 -55.22 19.45 15.12
C VAL A 880 -55.67 19.62 16.57
N PRO A 881 -54.77 19.43 17.56
CA PRO A 881 -54.48 20.54 18.46
C PRO A 881 -53.03 20.61 19.00
N VAL A 882 -52.51 21.84 19.02
CA VAL A 882 -51.68 22.47 20.07
C VAL A 882 -50.55 21.64 20.70
N TYR A 883 -49.31 22.01 20.34
CA TYR A 883 -48.08 21.54 20.98
C TYR A 883 -48.03 21.97 22.46
N VAL A 884 -47.96 21.00 23.37
CA VAL A 884 -47.48 21.21 24.74
C VAL A 884 -46.13 20.51 24.86
N PRO A 885 -45.03 21.22 25.13
CA PRO A 885 -43.74 20.60 25.36
C PRO A 885 -43.82 19.76 26.64
N VAL A 886 -43.60 18.45 26.54
CA VAL A 886 -43.44 17.61 27.73
C VAL A 886 -42.02 17.82 28.23
N ASN A 887 -41.89 18.62 29.29
CA ASN A 887 -40.63 18.81 30.00
C ASN A 887 -40.25 17.51 30.72
N GLN A 888 -39.46 16.65 30.08
CA GLN A 888 -38.84 15.50 30.73
C GLN A 888 -37.97 15.96 31.90
N THR A 889 -38.13 15.30 33.06
CA THR A 889 -37.38 15.65 34.26
C THR A 889 -35.97 15.06 34.15
N ALA A 890 -34.92 15.87 34.36
CA ALA A 890 -33.55 15.36 34.34
C ALA A 890 -33.33 14.27 35.42
N THR A 891 -32.38 13.36 35.22
CA THR A 891 -32.09 12.29 36.17
C THR A 891 -30.65 12.32 36.67
N SER A 892 -30.40 11.66 37.80
CA SER A 892 -29.11 11.52 38.45
C SER A 892 -28.88 10.04 38.78
N ILE A 893 -27.82 9.48 38.20
CA ILE A 893 -27.35 8.12 38.47
C ILE A 893 -26.07 8.18 39.32
N THR A 894 -26.04 7.43 40.40
CA THR A 894 -24.94 7.48 41.38
C THR A 894 -24.58 6.10 41.90
N ALA A 895 -23.29 5.88 42.15
CA ALA A 895 -22.76 4.76 42.92
C ALA A 895 -21.56 5.26 43.75
N SER A 896 -21.25 4.54 44.83
CA SER A 896 -20.05 4.78 45.63
C SER A 896 -18.96 3.77 45.25
N ASP A 897 -17.70 4.18 45.39
CA ASP A 897 -16.55 3.31 45.20
C ASP A 897 -16.65 2.07 46.09
N LEU A 898 -16.31 0.92 45.52
CA LEU A 898 -16.47 -0.38 46.14
C LEU A 898 -15.10 -1.06 46.32
N THR A 899 -14.60 -1.13 47.55
CA THR A 899 -13.44 -1.97 47.86
C THR A 899 -13.87 -3.42 48.06
N ALA A 900 -13.28 -4.38 47.34
CA ALA A 900 -13.58 -5.80 47.45
C ALA A 900 -12.29 -6.64 47.57
N THR A 901 -12.38 -7.81 48.19
CA THR A 901 -11.27 -8.79 48.22
C THR A 901 -11.34 -9.65 46.96
N ALA A 902 -10.20 -9.84 46.28
CA ALA A 902 -10.13 -10.69 45.08
C ALA A 902 -10.71 -12.09 45.35
N LYS A 903 -11.42 -12.64 44.35
CA LYS A 903 -12.15 -13.92 44.36
C LYS A 903 -13.33 -14.01 45.33
N VAL A 904 -13.75 -12.88 45.92
CA VAL A 904 -14.96 -12.80 46.74
C VAL A 904 -15.97 -11.90 46.03
N ALA A 905 -17.13 -12.45 45.69
CA ALA A 905 -18.22 -11.70 45.08
C ALA A 905 -18.73 -10.60 46.01
N LYS A 906 -18.85 -9.37 45.51
CA LYS A 906 -19.41 -8.22 46.22
C LYS A 906 -20.44 -7.51 45.36
N THR A 907 -21.42 -6.88 45.98
CA THR A 907 -22.52 -6.23 45.27
C THR A 907 -22.29 -4.72 45.18
N LEU A 908 -22.15 -4.21 43.96
CA LEU A 908 -22.25 -2.80 43.63
C LEU A 908 -23.72 -2.38 43.65
N SER A 909 -24.03 -1.27 44.32
CA SER A 909 -25.38 -0.70 44.39
C SER A 909 -25.43 0.63 43.66
N VAL A 910 -26.26 0.74 42.63
CA VAL A 910 -26.43 1.91 41.76
C VAL A 910 -27.80 2.53 42.04
N THR A 911 -27.85 3.83 42.33
CA THR A 911 -29.10 4.54 42.67
C THR A 911 -29.47 5.54 41.57
N LEU A 912 -30.72 5.49 41.10
CA LEU A 912 -31.28 6.40 40.11
C LEU A 912 -32.41 7.24 40.71
N LYS A 913 -32.30 8.57 40.55
CA LYS A 913 -33.28 9.56 41.00
C LYS A 913 -33.57 10.57 39.90
N ASP A 914 -34.71 11.24 39.96
CA ASP A 914 -34.94 12.45 39.16
C ASP A 914 -34.27 13.69 39.80
N ALA A 915 -34.29 14.80 39.09
CA ALA A 915 -33.69 16.08 39.50
C ALA A 915 -34.32 16.67 40.77
N ASN A 916 -35.50 16.21 41.16
CA ASN A 916 -36.18 16.60 42.40
C ASN A 916 -35.88 15.62 43.56
N GLY A 917 -35.02 14.62 43.33
CA GLY A 917 -34.62 13.61 44.31
C GLY A 917 -35.59 12.45 44.47
N LYS A 918 -36.62 12.34 43.61
CA LYS A 918 -37.57 11.21 43.62
C LYS A 918 -36.88 9.97 43.06
N ILE A 919 -36.96 8.87 43.79
CA ILE A 919 -36.41 7.57 43.38
C ILE A 919 -37.16 7.00 42.17
N LEU A 920 -36.41 6.47 41.20
CA LEU A 920 -36.97 5.94 39.96
C LEU A 920 -36.90 4.41 39.96
N ALA A 921 -38.02 3.77 40.30
CA ALA A 921 -38.14 2.31 40.36
C ALA A 921 -38.49 1.69 39.00
N ASN A 922 -38.14 0.42 38.80
CA ASN A 922 -38.38 -0.36 37.59
C ASN A 922 -37.80 0.27 36.31
N LYS A 923 -36.69 1.00 36.44
CA LYS A 923 -35.97 1.59 35.31
C LYS A 923 -34.73 0.75 35.00
N ALA A 924 -34.51 0.47 33.72
CA ALA A 924 -33.35 -0.30 33.27
C ALA A 924 -32.10 0.57 33.26
N ILE A 925 -31.03 0.11 33.90
CA ILE A 925 -29.72 0.74 33.96
C ILE A 925 -28.70 -0.19 33.33
N LYS A 926 -27.86 0.34 32.44
CA LYS A 926 -26.71 -0.38 31.91
C LYS A 926 -25.50 -0.14 32.82
N VAL A 927 -24.80 -1.21 33.16
CA VAL A 927 -23.58 -1.22 33.96
C VAL A 927 -22.50 -1.94 33.18
N THR A 928 -21.45 -1.21 32.81
CA THR A 928 -20.31 -1.70 32.04
C THR A 928 -19.08 -1.81 32.94
N VAL A 929 -18.46 -3.00 32.95
CA VAL A 929 -17.26 -3.30 33.73
C VAL A 929 -16.26 -3.99 32.81
N ASN A 930 -15.08 -3.39 32.62
CA ASN A 930 -13.99 -3.94 31.77
C ASN A 930 -14.45 -4.36 30.36
N GLY A 931 -15.17 -3.45 29.67
CA GLY A 931 -15.70 -3.69 28.32
C GLY A 931 -17.00 -4.50 28.25
N LYS A 932 -17.42 -5.19 29.32
CA LYS A 932 -18.63 -6.02 29.33
C LYS A 932 -19.83 -5.29 29.95
N THR A 933 -20.93 -5.17 29.21
CA THR A 933 -22.15 -4.47 29.66
C THR A 933 -23.22 -5.43 30.15
N SER A 934 -23.86 -5.09 31.27
CA SER A 934 -25.03 -5.80 31.82
C SER A 934 -26.17 -4.84 32.11
N THR A 935 -27.41 -5.25 31.83
CA THR A 935 -28.62 -4.45 32.11
C THR A 935 -29.27 -4.93 33.40
N VAL A 936 -29.44 -4.03 34.36
CA VAL A 936 -30.09 -4.29 35.65
C VAL A 936 -31.20 -3.28 35.91
N THR A 937 -32.30 -3.75 36.50
CA THR A 937 -33.47 -2.93 36.76
C THR A 937 -33.45 -2.39 38.18
N THR A 938 -33.77 -1.11 38.37
CA THR A 938 -33.91 -0.51 39.70
C THR A 938 -35.07 -1.13 40.47
N ASP A 939 -34.84 -1.42 41.74
CA ASP A 939 -35.87 -1.90 42.65
C ASP A 939 -36.84 -0.78 43.05
N LYS A 940 -37.82 -1.10 43.90
CA LYS A 940 -38.80 -0.14 44.44
C LYS A 940 -38.18 1.07 45.17
N ASN A 941 -36.90 1.03 45.52
CA ASN A 941 -36.15 2.11 46.16
C ASN A 941 -35.30 2.90 45.16
N GLY A 942 -35.41 2.61 43.85
CA GLY A 942 -34.57 3.21 42.81
C GLY A 942 -33.14 2.66 42.77
N VAL A 943 -32.89 1.49 43.38
CA VAL A 943 -31.55 0.89 43.48
C VAL A 943 -31.44 -0.35 42.61
N ALA A 944 -30.49 -0.37 41.68
CA ALA A 944 -30.08 -1.55 40.94
C ALA A 944 -28.83 -2.17 41.59
N LYS A 945 -28.75 -3.51 41.62
CA LYS A 945 -27.66 -4.25 42.26
C LYS A 945 -26.95 -5.13 41.25
N VAL A 946 -25.62 -4.99 41.16
CA VAL A 946 -24.76 -5.79 40.28
C VAL A 946 -23.74 -6.53 41.14
N THR A 947 -23.58 -7.82 40.92
CA THR A 947 -22.54 -8.60 41.60
C THR A 947 -21.26 -8.58 40.79
N VAL A 948 -20.17 -8.12 41.40
CA VAL A 948 -18.82 -8.11 40.83
C VAL A 948 -17.94 -9.12 41.55
N ASN A 949 -17.14 -9.87 40.80
CA ASN A 949 -16.16 -10.83 41.33
C ASN A 949 -14.90 -10.80 40.46
N TYR A 950 -13.77 -10.39 41.05
CA TYR A 950 -12.53 -10.18 40.30
C TYR A 950 -11.49 -11.25 40.67
N ALA A 951 -10.88 -11.87 39.66
CA ALA A 951 -9.89 -12.93 39.86
C ALA A 951 -8.52 -12.43 40.35
N LYS A 952 -8.19 -11.17 40.03
CA LYS A 952 -6.92 -10.49 40.37
C LYS A 952 -7.21 -9.24 41.21
N ALA A 953 -6.25 -8.84 42.04
CA ALA A 953 -6.33 -7.57 42.76
C ALA A 953 -5.95 -6.42 41.81
N GLY A 954 -6.67 -5.31 41.85
CA GLY A 954 -6.46 -4.15 40.99
C GLY A 954 -7.57 -3.12 41.12
N THR A 955 -7.38 -1.96 40.50
CA THR A 955 -8.41 -0.92 40.38
C THR A 955 -9.22 -1.16 39.11
N TYR A 956 -10.54 -1.25 39.23
CA TYR A 956 -11.46 -1.49 38.13
C TYR A 956 -12.43 -0.31 38.02
N TYR A 957 -12.61 0.21 36.81
CA TYR A 957 -13.50 1.33 36.49
C TYR A 957 -14.85 0.84 35.96
N TYR A 958 -15.91 1.59 36.24
CA TYR A 958 -17.27 1.25 35.83
C TYR A 958 -17.92 2.43 35.12
N THR A 959 -18.73 2.13 34.11
CA THR A 959 -19.62 3.13 33.50
C THR A 959 -21.08 2.74 33.73
N LEU A 960 -21.87 3.67 34.25
CA LEU A 960 -23.27 3.51 34.61
C LEU A 960 -24.12 4.40 33.71
N SER A 961 -25.16 3.88 33.08
CA SER A 961 -26.06 4.70 32.26
C SER A 961 -27.53 4.34 32.39
N PHE A 962 -28.37 5.36 32.45
CA PHE A 962 -29.81 5.30 32.25
C PHE A 962 -30.12 6.07 30.95
N LEU A 963 -30.74 5.40 29.97
CA LEU A 963 -30.94 5.96 28.63
C LEU A 963 -32.12 6.93 28.52
N GLY A 964 -32.85 7.17 29.61
CA GLY A 964 -34.05 8.00 29.61
C GLY A 964 -35.31 7.24 29.21
N ASP A 965 -36.46 7.90 29.36
CA ASP A 965 -37.76 7.44 28.89
C ASP A 965 -38.69 8.64 28.66
N ASN A 966 -39.97 8.39 28.37
CA ASN A 966 -40.95 9.43 28.07
C ASN A 966 -41.12 10.48 29.19
N ASP A 967 -40.80 10.15 30.44
CA ASP A 967 -40.97 11.03 31.60
C ASP A 967 -39.64 11.66 32.06
N TYR A 968 -38.51 11.01 31.77
CA TYR A 968 -37.21 11.27 32.40
C TYR A 968 -36.05 11.32 31.40
N LYS A 969 -35.17 12.32 31.50
CA LYS A 969 -33.99 12.41 30.62
C LYS A 969 -32.93 11.37 31.00
N ALA A 970 -32.09 11.00 30.03
CA ALA A 970 -30.93 10.14 30.25
C ALA A 970 -29.93 10.71 31.28
N SER A 971 -29.18 9.84 31.94
CA SER A 971 -28.03 10.21 32.77
C SER A 971 -26.94 9.13 32.75
N MET A 972 -25.68 9.55 32.83
CA MET A 972 -24.51 8.68 32.81
C MET A 972 -23.53 9.08 33.92
N LYS A 973 -22.81 8.11 34.47
CA LYS A 973 -21.68 8.35 35.36
C LYS A 973 -20.58 7.31 35.16
N ALA A 974 -19.36 7.79 34.88
CA ALA A 974 -18.13 7.01 35.03
C ALA A 974 -17.66 7.09 36.50
N VAL A 975 -17.24 5.96 37.06
CA VAL A 975 -16.75 5.81 38.44
C VAL A 975 -15.42 5.07 38.43
#